data_AF-A9T9V7-F1
#
_entry.id   AF-A9T9V7-F1
#
_cell.length_a   1.000
_cell.length_b   1.000
_cell.length_c   1.000
_cell.angle_alpha   90.00
_cell.angle_beta   90.00
_cell.angle_gamma   90.00
#
_symmetry.space_group_name_H-M   'P 1'
#
loop_
_entity.id
_entity.type
_entity.pdbx_description
1 polymer ?
#
loop_
_entity_poly.entity_id
_entity_poly.type
_entity_poly.pdbx_seq_one_letter_code
_entity_poly.pdbx_strand_id
1 'polypeptide(L)'
;MQATVGYCCPPGVNLWGVARNLSSASHAGRIRRLGAVPTALGCYSSRGTLRLRFGGCRHSARIRSRGAVPVIVGCIPEDGLFLGFDSSTQSLKATVIDTQLRLYSTAKVHYDTDLSHYGTKDGVHRDPHVKGRTTGPVLMWVEALDRILAKLAEEDFPFHKIIAISGSAQQHGSVYWAKGARTSHLKNLNPSESLVAQLQNAFATKDSPMWMDSTTSKQCSAIEEALGGAAHVTALTGSRSLERYTGPQIRKIYETQADIYHETERVSLISSFMASLLVGDYVAIDHSDAAGMTLMDLHQRTWSPDALNATAPRLEEKLGPLAVPHSVAGLLHPYYVDRYKFSSSCQVVHWSGDNPCSLAGLIMTHPGDIAISLGTGDTVFGVTNDPYPGLDGHVFPNPVDPSSYVAMLVHKNGSLSREEIRDQYADGSWERFNELLDTTSPLNNGRMGFYYKEWESLPPLPVGYHRYILGQGSRTAYSVQKAKKVPHFDAAAEVRAIVEGQFVAMRAHAERIGMPCPPNRIIATGGGSRNKHLLTLLASVFGCDVYTAHCPDSAPLGAAIRAAHGWICKETDGFVPLASILERASHASAFRWTLLAKKGSDELHEQYGELAAIRVEIEQQLLDEENPYQAEARVELEQQLLEEVHPQQAKARAGPMEEGILVDAYSQAAVQD
;
A
#
# COMPACT_ATOMS: atom_id res chain seq x y z
N MET A 1 -26.37 62.67 0.63
CA MET A 1 -25.08 63.05 0.00
C MET A 1 -24.73 61.98 -1.03
N GLN A 2 -24.55 62.40 -2.30
CA GLN A 2 -23.86 61.74 -3.44
C GLN A 2 -24.20 60.26 -3.76
N ALA A 3 -24.97 59.97 -4.82
CA ALA A 3 -24.54 59.75 -6.23
C ALA A 3 -23.71 58.44 -6.38
N THR A 4 -24.01 57.45 -7.23
CA THR A 4 -24.24 57.52 -8.69
C THR A 4 -24.79 56.18 -9.25
N VAL A 5 -25.66 56.29 -10.28
CA VAL A 5 -26.04 55.45 -11.45
C VAL A 5 -25.12 54.24 -11.79
N GLY A 6 -25.50 53.09 -12.37
CA GLY A 6 -26.69 52.52 -13.06
C GLY A 6 -26.39 51.02 -13.38
N TYR A 7 -27.34 50.16 -13.72
CA TYR A 7 -27.69 49.78 -15.11
C TYR A 7 -29.00 48.97 -15.17
N CYS A 8 -29.74 49.17 -16.26
CA CYS A 8 -31.02 48.56 -16.62
C CYS A 8 -30.93 47.11 -17.13
N CYS A 9 -31.96 46.30 -16.87
CA CYS A 9 -32.53 45.33 -17.83
C CYS A 9 -33.92 44.82 -17.34
N PRO A 10 -35.00 44.87 -18.16
CA PRO A 10 -36.27 44.14 -17.91
C PRO A 10 -36.62 43.18 -19.09
N PRO A 11 -37.82 42.55 -19.17
CA PRO A 11 -38.27 41.39 -18.38
C PRO A 11 -38.92 40.25 -19.23
N GLY A 12 -39.34 39.15 -18.56
CA GLY A 12 -40.43 38.26 -19.02
C GLY A 12 -40.08 36.76 -19.05
N VAL A 13 -40.91 35.78 -18.67
CA VAL A 13 -42.32 35.72 -18.23
C VAL A 13 -42.55 34.39 -17.46
N ASN A 14 -43.21 34.52 -16.30
CA ASN A 14 -44.17 33.66 -15.57
C ASN A 14 -44.00 32.14 -15.40
N LEU A 15 -43.91 31.74 -14.12
CA LEU A 15 -44.54 30.55 -13.53
C LEU A 15 -45.63 31.02 -12.54
N TRP A 16 -46.90 30.74 -12.84
CA TRP A 16 -48.02 30.73 -11.87
C TRP A 16 -48.12 29.30 -11.31
N GLY A 17 -48.46 29.01 -10.06
CA GLY A 17 -49.06 29.81 -8.99
C GLY A 17 -49.90 28.83 -8.16
N VAL A 18 -49.51 28.61 -6.91
CA VAL A 18 -50.20 27.75 -5.93
C VAL A 18 -51.30 28.55 -5.22
N ALA A 19 -52.50 27.98 -5.09
CA ALA A 19 -53.53 28.40 -4.12
C ALA A 19 -54.16 27.11 -3.53
N ARG A 20 -53.86 26.75 -2.29
CA ARG A 20 -54.49 27.13 -1.00
C ARG A 20 -55.89 26.55 -0.74
N ASN A 21 -55.95 25.91 0.44
CA ASN A 21 -57.02 25.78 1.42
C ASN A 21 -57.91 24.53 1.44
N LEU A 22 -57.80 23.86 2.59
CA LEU A 22 -58.65 22.84 3.18
C LEU A 22 -60.03 23.39 3.54
N SER A 23 -61.09 22.62 3.29
CA SER A 23 -62.27 22.59 4.17
C SER A 23 -63.11 21.32 4.00
N SER A 24 -63.61 20.85 5.15
CA SER A 24 -64.81 20.04 5.37
C SER A 24 -64.85 18.57 4.94
N ALA A 25 -65.02 17.72 5.96
CA ALA A 25 -65.48 16.35 5.88
C ALA A 25 -67.01 16.27 5.93
N SER A 26 -67.61 15.31 5.22
CA SER A 26 -68.90 14.73 5.60
C SER A 26 -69.11 13.33 4.98
N HIS A 27 -69.25 12.35 5.87
CA HIS A 27 -70.20 11.22 5.85
C HIS A 27 -70.72 10.69 4.51
N ALA A 28 -70.49 9.40 4.23
CA ALA A 28 -71.49 8.34 4.46
C ALA A 28 -71.23 7.08 3.61
N GLY A 29 -71.29 5.91 4.27
CA GLY A 29 -72.18 4.86 3.79
C GLY A 29 -71.61 3.66 3.01
N ARG A 30 -71.74 2.50 3.68
CA ARG A 30 -72.16 1.19 3.14
C ARG A 30 -71.09 0.21 2.63
N ILE A 31 -70.66 -0.59 3.60
CA ILE A 31 -70.69 -2.07 3.65
C ILE A 31 -71.45 -2.76 2.48
N ARG A 32 -70.79 -3.71 1.80
CA ARG A 32 -71.33 -5.06 1.54
C ARG A 32 -70.20 -6.07 1.27
N ARG A 33 -70.19 -7.12 2.11
CA ARG A 33 -69.46 -8.39 1.93
C ARG A 33 -70.15 -9.26 0.88
N LEU A 34 -69.43 -10.18 0.22
CA LEU A 34 -69.60 -11.65 0.34
C LEU A 34 -68.91 -12.43 -0.80
N GLY A 35 -68.37 -13.61 -0.44
CA GLY A 35 -67.97 -14.74 -1.33
C GLY A 35 -66.46 -14.88 -1.54
N ALA A 36 -65.67 -15.67 -0.78
CA ALA A 36 -65.56 -17.16 -0.74
C ALA A 36 -65.20 -17.74 -2.15
N VAL A 37 -63.93 -18.05 -2.51
CA VAL A 37 -63.00 -19.17 -2.11
C VAL A 37 -63.53 -20.56 -2.56
N PRO A 38 -62.74 -21.62 -2.89
CA PRO A 38 -61.30 -21.85 -3.23
C PRO A 38 -61.14 -22.54 -4.63
N THR A 39 -59.98 -22.89 -5.20
CA THR A 39 -58.97 -23.95 -4.91
C THR A 39 -57.96 -23.92 -6.08
N ALA A 40 -56.73 -24.44 -6.08
CA ALA A 40 -55.73 -24.85 -5.11
C ALA A 40 -54.55 -25.39 -5.96
N LEU A 41 -53.31 -24.99 -5.68
CA LEU A 41 -52.09 -25.82 -5.77
C LEU A 41 -50.94 -24.96 -5.25
N GLY A 42 -50.45 -25.33 -4.06
CA GLY A 42 -49.49 -24.56 -3.30
C GLY A 42 -48.07 -25.12 -3.33
N CYS A 43 -47.15 -24.29 -2.86
CA CYS A 43 -46.11 -24.67 -1.90
C CYS A 43 -45.83 -23.44 -1.02
N TYR A 44 -46.00 -23.63 0.29
CA TYR A 44 -45.80 -22.63 1.36
C TYR A 44 -44.37 -22.71 1.90
N SER A 45 -43.77 -21.56 2.22
CA SER A 45 -42.92 -21.45 3.42
C SER A 45 -43.27 -20.16 4.18
N SER A 46 -44.03 -20.38 5.26
CA SER A 46 -44.33 -19.57 6.45
C SER A 46 -43.71 -18.17 6.64
N ARG A 47 -44.57 -17.16 6.79
CA ARG A 47 -44.43 -16.05 7.76
C ARG A 47 -45.62 -16.11 8.72
N GLY A 48 -45.35 -16.22 10.02
CA GLY A 48 -46.37 -16.15 11.08
C GLY A 48 -46.68 -14.71 11.46
N THR A 49 -47.98 -14.42 11.58
CA THR A 49 -48.61 -13.20 12.13
C THR A 49 -49.02 -13.52 13.60
N LEU A 50 -49.13 -12.63 14.60
CA LEU A 50 -50.23 -11.67 14.80
C LEU A 50 -50.07 -10.93 16.18
N ARG A 51 -49.95 -9.59 16.17
CA ARG A 51 -50.71 -8.52 16.90
C ARG A 51 -51.45 -8.85 18.24
N LEU A 52 -51.45 -8.06 19.35
CA LEU A 52 -51.96 -6.67 19.57
C LEU A 52 -51.86 -6.15 21.05
N ARG A 53 -52.16 -4.83 21.22
CA ARG A 53 -52.70 -4.03 22.39
C ARG A 53 -51.66 -3.25 23.24
N PHE A 54 -51.86 -2.01 23.73
CA PHE A 54 -52.89 -0.95 23.64
C PHE A 54 -52.22 0.38 24.12
N GLY A 55 -52.65 1.54 23.59
CA GLY A 55 -52.61 2.84 24.29
C GLY A 55 -51.29 3.64 24.25
N GLY A 56 -51.41 4.94 23.94
CA GLY A 56 -50.39 5.96 24.23
C GLY A 56 -49.66 6.50 23.01
N CYS A 57 -49.73 7.82 22.81
CA CYS A 57 -49.03 8.59 21.79
C CYS A 57 -47.57 8.17 21.58
N ARG A 58 -47.11 8.12 20.31
CA ARG A 58 -45.84 8.73 19.85
C ARG A 58 -45.66 8.62 18.34
N HIS A 59 -44.89 9.58 17.83
CA HIS A 59 -44.59 9.85 16.43
C HIS A 59 -43.99 8.62 15.73
N SER A 60 -44.33 8.41 14.44
CA SER A 60 -43.64 7.41 13.62
C SER A 60 -43.00 8.07 12.39
N ALA A 61 -41.67 8.10 12.41
CA ALA A 61 -40.84 8.27 11.23
C ALA A 61 -40.94 7.01 10.37
N ARG A 62 -41.07 7.17 9.05
CA ARG A 62 -40.99 6.04 8.11
C ARG A 62 -39.53 5.63 7.93
N ILE A 63 -39.18 4.47 8.47
CA ILE A 63 -38.02 3.68 8.04
C ILE A 63 -38.34 3.19 6.62
N ARG A 64 -37.65 3.74 5.62
CA ARG A 64 -37.53 3.07 4.32
C ARG A 64 -36.54 1.92 4.52
N SER A 65 -37.01 0.68 4.31
CA SER A 65 -36.10 -0.42 4.02
C SER A 65 -35.30 -0.03 2.78
N ARG A 66 -33.98 0.09 2.92
CA ARG A 66 -33.08 0.04 1.77
C ARG A 66 -33.25 -1.37 1.21
N GLY A 67 -34.11 -1.50 0.20
CA GLY A 67 -34.08 -2.63 -0.70
C GLY A 67 -32.68 -2.72 -1.28
N ALA A 68 -32.15 -3.93 -1.41
CA ALA A 68 -30.97 -4.20 -2.21
C ALA A 68 -31.15 -3.46 -3.54
N VAL A 69 -30.26 -2.50 -3.80
CA VAL A 69 -30.18 -1.90 -5.13
C VAL A 69 -29.77 -3.05 -6.04
N PRO A 70 -30.56 -3.40 -7.07
CA PRO A 70 -30.04 -4.25 -8.12
C PRO A 70 -28.90 -3.44 -8.73
N VAL A 71 -27.65 -3.86 -8.50
CA VAL A 71 -26.49 -3.23 -9.14
C VAL A 71 -26.77 -3.35 -10.63
N ILE A 72 -27.06 -2.21 -11.28
CA ILE A 72 -27.04 -2.13 -12.73
C ILE A 72 -25.57 -2.25 -13.08
N VAL A 73 -25.06 -3.47 -13.12
CA VAL A 73 -23.75 -3.75 -13.67
C VAL A 73 -23.96 -3.65 -15.17
N GLY A 74 -23.62 -2.49 -15.75
CA GLY A 74 -23.54 -2.34 -17.20
C GLY A 74 -22.81 -3.54 -17.78
N CYS A 75 -23.37 -4.13 -18.84
CA CYS A 75 -22.83 -5.34 -19.47
C CYS A 75 -21.39 -5.06 -19.93
N ILE A 76 -20.40 -5.45 -19.12
CA ILE A 76 -19.02 -5.58 -19.59
C ILE A 76 -19.11 -6.45 -20.84
N PRO A 77 -18.62 -5.99 -22.01
CA PRO A 77 -18.60 -6.80 -23.23
C PRO A 77 -18.02 -8.19 -22.93
N GLU A 78 -18.71 -9.26 -23.31
CA GLU A 78 -18.32 -10.63 -22.89
C GLU A 78 -16.88 -10.98 -23.28
N ASP A 79 -16.42 -10.48 -24.42
CA ASP A 79 -15.07 -10.68 -24.96
C ASP A 79 -14.09 -9.54 -24.63
N GLY A 80 -14.47 -8.66 -23.71
CA GLY A 80 -13.67 -7.55 -23.22
C GLY A 80 -12.39 -7.96 -22.50
N LEU A 81 -11.35 -7.14 -22.65
CA LEU A 81 -10.05 -7.36 -22.02
C LEU A 81 -9.64 -6.15 -21.17
N PHE A 82 -8.88 -6.42 -20.11
CA PHE A 82 -8.27 -5.41 -19.24
C PHE A 82 -6.77 -5.59 -19.22
N LEU A 83 -6.03 -4.50 -19.39
CA LEU A 83 -4.58 -4.49 -19.49
C LEU A 83 -3.96 -3.80 -18.28
N GLY A 84 -3.06 -4.49 -17.61
CA GLY A 84 -2.23 -3.99 -16.52
C GLY A 84 -0.77 -3.95 -16.93
N PHE A 85 -0.14 -2.79 -16.81
CA PHE A 85 1.31 -2.67 -16.95
C PHE A 85 2.02 -2.72 -15.59
N ASP A 86 3.30 -3.05 -15.58
CA ASP A 86 4.21 -2.89 -14.44
C ASP A 86 5.56 -2.34 -14.92
N SER A 87 5.79 -1.05 -14.69
CA SER A 87 7.07 -0.36 -14.94
C SER A 87 7.99 -0.51 -13.73
N SER A 88 8.52 -1.72 -13.58
CA SER A 88 9.42 -2.12 -12.50
C SER A 88 10.85 -1.59 -12.69
N THR A 89 11.74 -1.84 -11.75
CA THR A 89 13.15 -1.42 -11.85
C THR A 89 13.89 -2.01 -13.05
N GLN A 90 13.64 -3.28 -13.39
CA GLN A 90 14.45 -4.02 -14.38
C GLN A 90 13.71 -4.30 -15.70
N SER A 91 12.41 -4.06 -15.73
CA SER A 91 11.58 -4.41 -16.88
C SER A 91 10.26 -3.66 -16.90
N LEU A 92 9.68 -3.52 -18.09
CA LEU A 92 8.26 -3.24 -18.27
C LEU A 92 7.55 -4.57 -18.55
N LYS A 93 6.47 -4.86 -17.82
CA LYS A 93 5.61 -6.03 -18.03
C LYS A 93 4.20 -5.60 -18.41
N ALA A 94 3.50 -6.45 -19.15
CA ALA A 94 2.09 -6.33 -19.47
C ALA A 94 1.38 -7.63 -19.09
N THR A 95 0.25 -7.51 -18.41
CA THR A 95 -0.64 -8.62 -18.07
C THR A 95 -2.04 -8.27 -18.56
N VAL A 96 -2.64 -9.17 -19.34
CA VAL A 96 -3.99 -9.01 -19.87
C VAL A 96 -4.89 -10.04 -19.22
N ILE A 97 -6.05 -9.60 -18.74
CA ILE A 97 -7.10 -10.47 -18.21
C ILE A 97 -8.41 -10.27 -18.96
N ASP A 98 -9.23 -11.31 -19.01
CA ASP A 98 -10.59 -11.24 -19.55
C ASP A 98 -11.62 -10.78 -18.50
N THR A 99 -12.89 -10.70 -18.91
CA THR A 99 -14.00 -10.29 -18.04
C THR A 99 -14.33 -11.27 -16.91
N GLN A 100 -13.80 -12.49 -16.96
CA GLN A 100 -13.86 -13.49 -15.89
C GLN A 100 -12.58 -13.53 -15.05
N LEU A 101 -11.71 -12.52 -15.24
CA LEU A 101 -10.43 -12.33 -14.55
C LEU A 101 -9.45 -13.50 -14.75
N ARG A 102 -9.53 -14.17 -15.90
CA ARG A 102 -8.57 -15.21 -16.31
C ARG A 102 -7.42 -14.56 -17.06
N LEU A 103 -6.22 -15.12 -16.90
CA LEU A 103 -5.05 -14.65 -17.65
C LEU A 103 -5.26 -14.91 -19.14
N TYR A 104 -5.14 -13.86 -19.95
CA TYR A 104 -5.29 -13.91 -21.40
C TYR A 104 -3.93 -13.91 -22.10
N SER A 105 -3.05 -12.97 -21.75
CA SER A 105 -1.69 -12.87 -22.31
C SER A 105 -0.78 -12.12 -21.35
N THR A 106 0.54 -12.30 -21.53
CA THR A 106 1.59 -11.55 -20.83
C THR A 106 2.70 -11.19 -21.80
N ALA A 107 3.28 -10.00 -21.65
CA ALA A 107 4.49 -9.61 -22.37
C ALA A 107 5.50 -8.96 -21.42
N LYS A 108 6.77 -8.95 -21.81
CA LYS A 108 7.86 -8.38 -21.02
C LYS A 108 8.94 -7.76 -21.89
N VAL A 109 9.46 -6.62 -21.46
CA VAL A 109 10.65 -5.96 -22.02
C VAL A 109 11.66 -5.82 -20.89
N HIS A 110 12.80 -6.49 -21.01
CA HIS A 110 13.90 -6.40 -20.05
C HIS A 110 14.83 -5.26 -20.43
N TYR A 111 15.10 -4.33 -19.51
CA TYR A 111 15.84 -3.11 -19.84
C TYR A 111 17.28 -3.40 -20.28
N ASP A 112 18.02 -4.19 -19.51
CA ASP A 112 19.44 -4.43 -19.81
C ASP A 112 19.66 -5.25 -21.09
N THR A 113 18.72 -6.13 -21.46
CA THR A 113 18.85 -7.00 -22.64
C THR A 113 18.22 -6.39 -23.88
N ASP A 114 16.98 -5.92 -23.77
CA ASP A 114 16.18 -5.47 -24.91
C ASP A 114 16.46 -4.00 -25.25
N LEU A 115 16.98 -3.22 -24.29
CA LEU A 115 17.29 -1.80 -24.41
C LEU A 115 18.74 -1.48 -23.98
N SER A 116 19.66 -2.40 -24.29
CA SER A 116 21.06 -2.35 -23.85
C SER A 116 21.81 -1.06 -24.20
N HIS A 117 21.36 -0.29 -25.19
CA HIS A 117 21.94 1.00 -25.57
C HIS A 117 21.81 2.10 -24.49
N TYR A 118 20.92 1.93 -23.50
CA TYR A 118 20.89 2.83 -22.34
C TYR A 118 22.00 2.54 -21.32
N GLY A 119 22.75 1.44 -21.46
CA GLY A 119 23.91 1.15 -20.62
C GLY A 119 23.58 0.94 -19.14
N THR A 120 22.38 0.44 -18.82
CA THR A 120 21.97 0.14 -17.45
C THR A 120 22.55 -1.18 -16.96
N LYS A 121 22.61 -1.32 -15.63
CA LYS A 121 22.84 -2.60 -14.95
C LYS A 121 21.77 -2.79 -13.88
N ASP A 122 21.02 -3.87 -13.97
CA ASP A 122 19.80 -4.10 -13.20
C ASP A 122 18.76 -2.98 -13.45
N GLY A 123 18.70 -2.48 -14.68
CA GLY A 123 17.77 -1.42 -15.09
C GLY A 123 18.05 -0.02 -14.56
N VAL A 124 19.22 0.21 -13.94
CA VAL A 124 19.60 1.53 -13.40
C VAL A 124 21.06 1.89 -13.68
N HIS A 125 21.36 3.18 -13.53
CA HIS A 125 22.73 3.70 -13.40
C HIS A 125 23.06 3.92 -11.93
N ARG A 126 24.21 3.41 -11.49
CA ARG A 126 24.76 3.67 -10.15
C ARG A 126 26.00 4.54 -10.33
N ASP A 127 26.02 5.69 -9.67
CA ASP A 127 27.14 6.63 -9.79
C ASP A 127 28.38 6.07 -9.07
N PRO A 128 29.52 5.87 -9.76
CA PRO A 128 30.73 5.36 -9.12
C PRO A 128 31.41 6.40 -8.20
N HIS A 129 31.07 7.69 -8.34
CA HIS A 129 31.67 8.79 -7.59
C HIS A 129 30.79 9.29 -6.43
N VAL A 130 29.48 9.04 -6.49
CA VAL A 130 28.53 9.42 -5.43
C VAL A 130 27.87 8.18 -4.85
N LYS A 131 28.38 7.72 -3.69
CA LYS A 131 27.85 6.54 -2.98
C LYS A 131 26.34 6.70 -2.75
N GLY A 132 25.59 5.67 -3.16
CA GLY A 132 24.14 5.62 -2.97
C GLY A 132 23.32 6.33 -4.06
N ARG A 133 23.95 7.07 -4.98
CA ARG A 133 23.23 7.72 -6.08
C ARG A 133 22.81 6.69 -7.12
N THR A 134 21.51 6.61 -7.38
CA THR A 134 20.94 5.66 -8.34
C THR A 134 19.86 6.31 -9.19
N THR A 135 20.02 6.28 -10.51
CA THR A 135 19.12 6.92 -11.47
C THR A 135 18.65 5.95 -12.55
N GLY A 136 17.54 6.28 -13.21
CA GLY A 136 16.99 5.57 -14.37
C GLY A 136 16.80 6.52 -15.55
N PRO A 137 17.18 6.14 -16.78
CA PRO A 137 16.96 6.98 -17.95
C PRO A 137 15.48 7.08 -18.30
N VAL A 138 14.94 8.29 -18.38
CA VAL A 138 13.49 8.50 -18.60
C VAL A 138 13.05 7.94 -19.96
N LEU A 139 13.86 8.14 -21.00
CA LEU A 139 13.57 7.64 -22.35
C LEU A 139 13.60 6.12 -22.46
N MET A 140 14.27 5.42 -21.54
CA MET A 140 14.25 3.96 -21.49
C MET A 140 12.85 3.44 -21.17
N TRP A 141 12.13 4.10 -20.26
CA TRP A 141 10.75 3.74 -19.93
C TRP A 141 9.78 4.06 -21.08
N VAL A 142 10.01 5.17 -21.79
CA VAL A 142 9.27 5.52 -23.01
C VAL A 142 9.47 4.46 -24.09
N GLU A 143 10.72 4.09 -24.38
CA GLU A 143 11.03 3.09 -25.39
C GLU A 143 10.53 1.70 -24.97
N ALA A 144 10.59 1.35 -23.68
CA ALA A 144 10.02 0.10 -23.20
C ALA A 144 8.53 -0.01 -23.51
N LEU A 145 7.77 1.10 -23.41
CA LEU A 145 6.35 1.14 -23.78
C LEU A 145 6.15 0.92 -25.29
N ASP A 146 6.95 1.59 -26.13
CA ASP A 146 6.95 1.34 -27.59
C ASP A 146 7.21 -0.15 -27.89
N ARG A 147 8.22 -0.75 -27.25
CA ARG A 147 8.63 -2.14 -27.46
C ARG A 147 7.58 -3.15 -26.99
N ILE A 148 6.98 -2.95 -25.81
CA ILE A 148 6.03 -3.94 -25.29
C ILE A 148 4.73 -3.96 -26.11
N LEU A 149 4.28 -2.78 -26.59
CA LEU A 149 3.14 -2.68 -27.49
C LEU A 149 3.44 -3.30 -28.86
N ALA A 150 4.67 -3.12 -29.37
CA ALA A 150 5.11 -3.80 -30.59
C ALA A 150 5.14 -5.33 -30.43
N LYS A 151 5.70 -5.85 -29.31
CA LYS A 151 5.71 -7.30 -29.03
C LYS A 151 4.31 -7.88 -28.98
N LEU A 152 3.35 -7.21 -28.32
CA LEU A 152 1.95 -7.64 -28.32
C LEU A 152 1.36 -7.62 -29.75
N ALA A 153 1.66 -6.60 -30.55
CA ALA A 153 1.19 -6.50 -31.94
C ALA A 153 1.74 -7.62 -32.84
N GLU A 154 2.98 -8.06 -32.63
CA GLU A 154 3.61 -9.18 -33.36
C GLU A 154 2.91 -10.53 -33.10
N GLU A 155 2.17 -10.66 -32.00
CA GLU A 155 1.41 -11.85 -31.63
C GLU A 155 -0.08 -11.79 -32.07
N ASP A 156 -0.42 -10.92 -33.05
CA ASP A 156 -1.79 -10.67 -33.51
C ASP A 156 -2.77 -10.32 -32.35
N PHE A 157 -2.27 -9.64 -31.32
CA PHE A 157 -3.06 -9.32 -30.13
C PHE A 157 -4.26 -8.40 -30.43
N PRO A 158 -5.48 -8.71 -29.93
CA PRO A 158 -6.70 -7.99 -30.29
C PRO A 158 -6.88 -6.69 -29.48
N PHE A 159 -6.05 -5.67 -29.72
CA PHE A 159 -6.09 -4.38 -29.01
C PHE A 159 -7.47 -3.70 -28.97
N HIS A 160 -8.29 -3.88 -30.00
CA HIS A 160 -9.65 -3.33 -30.06
C HIS A 160 -10.58 -3.85 -28.95
N LYS A 161 -10.23 -4.97 -28.30
CA LYS A 161 -10.98 -5.54 -27.17
C LYS A 161 -10.58 -4.98 -25.81
N ILE A 162 -9.49 -4.20 -25.73
CA ILE A 162 -9.08 -3.58 -24.47
C ILE A 162 -10.07 -2.48 -24.10
N ILE A 163 -10.78 -2.70 -23.00
CA ILE A 163 -11.80 -1.77 -22.49
C ILE A 163 -11.16 -0.72 -21.57
N ALA A 164 -10.23 -1.16 -20.72
CA ALA A 164 -9.53 -0.28 -19.82
C ALA A 164 -8.09 -0.74 -19.57
N ILE A 165 -7.24 0.26 -19.31
CA ILE A 165 -5.84 0.10 -18.97
C ILE A 165 -5.58 0.73 -17.61
N SER A 166 -4.78 0.07 -16.77
CA SER A 166 -4.14 0.70 -15.62
C SER A 166 -2.69 0.21 -15.57
N GLY A 167 -1.95 0.67 -14.58
CA GLY A 167 -0.59 0.24 -14.41
C GLY A 167 -0.07 0.40 -13.01
N SER A 168 1.00 -0.32 -12.81
CA SER A 168 1.89 -0.32 -11.69
C SER A 168 3.21 0.30 -12.13
N ALA A 169 3.88 1.01 -11.23
CA ALA A 169 5.26 1.40 -11.42
C ALA A 169 6.01 1.32 -10.10
N GLN A 170 7.33 1.15 -10.18
CA GLN A 170 8.18 1.27 -9.01
C GLN A 170 7.97 2.62 -8.31
N GLN A 171 7.84 2.58 -6.99
CA GLN A 171 7.49 3.76 -6.20
C GLN A 171 8.63 4.77 -6.11
N HIS A 172 8.29 5.98 -5.67
CA HIS A 172 9.18 7.09 -5.30
C HIS A 172 10.01 7.73 -6.43
N GLY A 173 10.27 7.01 -7.52
CA GLY A 173 10.95 7.56 -8.68
C GLY A 173 10.15 8.71 -9.29
N SER A 174 10.83 9.76 -9.72
CA SER A 174 10.20 10.99 -10.23
C SER A 174 10.72 11.44 -11.58
N VAL A 175 9.82 11.91 -12.44
CA VAL A 175 10.10 12.44 -13.78
C VAL A 175 9.81 13.95 -13.80
N TYR A 176 10.72 14.70 -14.41
CA TYR A 176 10.70 16.16 -14.47
C TYR A 176 10.47 16.59 -15.92
N TRP A 177 9.24 16.96 -16.26
CA TRP A 177 8.87 17.38 -17.60
C TRP A 177 9.34 18.81 -17.86
N ALA A 178 9.97 19.04 -19.01
CA ALA A 178 10.44 20.36 -19.40
C ALA A 178 9.27 21.29 -19.76
N LYS A 179 9.48 22.60 -19.65
CA LYS A 179 8.55 23.63 -20.15
C LYS A 179 8.16 23.36 -21.60
N GLY A 180 6.85 23.41 -21.86
CA GLY A 180 6.26 23.13 -23.17
C GLY A 180 6.07 21.65 -23.48
N ALA A 181 6.51 20.72 -22.62
CA ALA A 181 6.37 19.28 -22.87
C ALA A 181 4.90 18.87 -23.09
N ARG A 182 3.98 19.45 -22.33
CA ARG A 182 2.54 19.21 -22.51
C ARG A 182 2.04 19.57 -23.90
N THR A 183 2.35 20.78 -24.36
CA THR A 183 1.77 21.35 -25.59
C THR A 183 2.53 20.96 -26.83
N SER A 184 3.86 20.87 -26.77
CA SER A 184 4.71 20.61 -27.93
C SER A 184 4.84 19.12 -28.23
N HIS A 185 4.62 18.26 -27.23
CA HIS A 185 4.87 16.83 -27.34
C HIS A 185 3.64 15.97 -26.99
N LEU A 186 3.22 15.91 -25.71
CA LEU A 186 2.22 14.94 -25.25
C LEU A 186 0.87 15.04 -25.99
N LYS A 187 0.36 16.27 -26.19
CA LYS A 187 -0.94 16.48 -26.84
C LYS A 187 -0.95 16.24 -28.35
N ASN A 188 0.21 16.13 -28.99
CA ASN A 188 0.37 16.17 -30.44
C ASN A 188 1.12 14.94 -30.97
N LEU A 189 0.96 13.77 -30.33
CA LEU A 189 1.63 12.54 -30.75
C LEU A 189 1.17 12.08 -32.15
N ASN A 190 2.12 11.90 -33.06
CA ASN A 190 1.95 11.39 -34.42
C ASN A 190 2.02 9.85 -34.44
N PRO A 191 0.96 9.13 -34.83
CA PRO A 191 0.92 7.66 -34.84
C PRO A 191 1.91 7.00 -35.82
N SER A 192 2.50 7.77 -36.75
CA SER A 192 3.51 7.27 -37.69
C SER A 192 4.90 7.11 -37.06
N GLU A 193 5.14 7.74 -35.91
CA GLU A 193 6.44 7.78 -35.23
C GLU A 193 6.37 7.06 -33.87
N SER A 194 7.50 6.56 -33.38
CA SER A 194 7.61 6.01 -32.01
C SER A 194 7.48 7.12 -30.95
N LEU A 195 7.06 6.79 -29.73
CA LEU A 195 7.05 7.74 -28.61
C LEU A 195 8.46 8.28 -28.32
N VAL A 196 9.47 7.40 -28.30
CA VAL A 196 10.86 7.80 -27.97
C VAL A 196 11.41 8.86 -28.92
N ALA A 197 11.10 8.78 -30.22
CA ALA A 197 11.51 9.78 -31.22
C ALA A 197 10.87 11.15 -30.98
N GLN A 198 9.63 11.17 -30.48
CA GLN A 198 8.85 12.40 -30.28
C GLN A 198 9.11 13.05 -28.92
N LEU A 199 9.59 12.30 -27.93
CA LEU A 199 9.74 12.76 -26.53
C LEU A 199 11.18 13.08 -26.11
N GLN A 200 12.15 13.08 -27.03
CA GLN A 200 13.57 13.29 -26.70
C GLN A 200 13.85 14.59 -25.93
N ASN A 201 13.08 15.64 -26.20
CA ASN A 201 13.24 16.97 -25.61
C ASN A 201 12.12 17.32 -24.60
N ALA A 202 11.32 16.34 -24.18
CA ALA A 202 10.19 16.56 -23.28
C ALA A 202 10.57 16.63 -21.79
N PHE A 203 11.84 16.39 -21.44
CA PHE A 203 12.29 16.21 -20.05
C PHE A 203 13.38 17.21 -19.67
N ALA A 204 13.27 17.80 -18.48
CA ALA A 204 14.25 18.74 -17.94
C ALA A 204 15.54 18.04 -17.48
N THR A 205 15.46 16.74 -17.18
CA THR A 205 16.60 15.85 -16.93
C THR A 205 16.41 14.56 -17.70
N LYS A 206 17.51 13.96 -18.15
CA LYS A 206 17.50 12.66 -18.85
C LYS A 206 17.43 11.49 -17.87
N ASP A 207 17.94 11.71 -16.66
CA ASP A 207 18.06 10.71 -15.61
C ASP A 207 17.22 11.12 -14.40
N SER A 208 16.35 10.19 -13.99
CA SER A 208 15.43 10.35 -12.87
C SER A 208 15.94 9.61 -11.64
N PRO A 209 15.82 10.17 -10.43
CA PRO A 209 16.15 9.44 -9.19
C PRO A 209 15.23 8.23 -9.03
N MET A 210 15.79 7.13 -8.53
CA MET A 210 15.09 5.86 -8.32
C MET A 210 14.87 5.58 -6.83
N TRP A 211 14.01 4.59 -6.52
CA TRP A 211 13.77 4.16 -5.14
C TRP A 211 15.02 3.68 -4.37
N MET A 212 16.09 3.33 -5.10
CA MET A 212 17.39 2.93 -4.54
C MET A 212 18.28 4.12 -4.17
N ASP A 213 17.94 5.34 -4.59
CA ASP A 213 18.75 6.52 -4.28
C ASP A 213 18.71 6.82 -2.78
N SER A 214 19.90 6.92 -2.17
CA SER A 214 20.08 7.15 -0.73
C SER A 214 20.90 8.41 -0.43
N THR A 215 20.82 9.43 -1.30
CA THR A 215 21.74 10.58 -1.26
C THR A 215 21.15 11.86 -0.68
N THR A 216 19.99 11.78 -0.04
CA THR A 216 19.18 12.93 0.39
C THR A 216 19.00 13.02 1.90
N SER A 217 19.85 12.37 2.70
CA SER A 217 19.72 12.39 4.18
C SER A 217 19.68 13.81 4.74
N LYS A 218 20.45 14.75 4.15
CA LYS A 218 20.41 16.18 4.53
C LYS A 218 19.04 16.81 4.27
N GLN A 219 18.43 16.52 3.12
CA GLN A 219 17.09 17.01 2.77
C GLN A 219 16.01 16.37 3.63
N CYS A 220 16.16 15.08 3.99
CA CYS A 220 15.26 14.41 4.92
C CYS A 220 15.24 15.13 6.28
N SER A 221 16.41 15.33 6.89
CA SER A 221 16.50 16.05 8.18
C SER A 221 15.96 17.47 8.08
N ALA A 222 16.24 18.18 6.98
CA ALA A 222 15.78 19.55 6.82
C ALA A 222 14.27 19.67 6.53
N ILE A 223 13.63 18.63 5.99
CA ILE A 223 12.17 18.55 5.86
C ILE A 223 11.55 18.20 7.22
N GLU A 224 12.13 17.23 7.94
CA GLU A 224 11.69 16.87 9.29
C GLU A 224 11.76 18.07 10.24
N GLU A 225 12.88 18.79 10.28
CA GLU A 225 13.05 19.99 11.11
C GLU A 225 12.02 21.09 10.77
N ALA A 226 11.81 21.36 9.48
CA ALA A 226 10.87 22.38 9.03
C ALA A 226 9.41 22.04 9.37
N LEU A 227 9.09 20.75 9.53
CA LEU A 227 7.76 20.25 9.87
C LEU A 227 7.58 19.95 11.37
N GLY A 228 8.56 20.25 12.22
CA GLY A 228 8.46 20.04 13.67
C GLY A 228 8.93 18.68 14.18
N GLY A 229 9.67 17.92 13.37
CA GLY A 229 10.35 16.68 13.76
C GLY A 229 9.83 15.44 13.04
N ALA A 230 10.57 14.33 13.17
CA ALA A 230 10.26 13.07 12.50
C ALA A 230 8.92 12.45 12.95
N ALA A 231 8.53 12.64 14.21
CA ALA A 231 7.22 12.23 14.74
C ALA A 231 6.09 12.93 13.97
N HIS A 232 6.14 14.27 13.88
CA HIS A 232 5.14 15.07 13.17
C HIS A 232 5.01 14.69 11.70
N VAL A 233 6.14 14.51 11.02
CA VAL A 233 6.16 14.07 9.62
C VAL A 233 5.54 12.68 9.46
N THR A 234 5.80 11.78 10.40
CA THR A 234 5.24 10.41 10.40
C THR A 234 3.74 10.42 10.63
N ALA A 235 3.25 11.22 11.57
CA ALA A 235 1.82 11.40 11.82
C ALA A 235 1.10 12.01 10.61
N LEU A 236 1.70 13.05 10.01
CA LEU A 236 1.14 13.76 8.86
C LEU A 236 1.10 12.90 7.59
N THR A 237 2.20 12.21 7.27
CA THR A 237 2.41 11.61 5.94
C THR A 237 2.38 10.09 5.93
N GLY A 238 2.29 9.45 7.11
CA GLY A 238 2.33 7.98 7.26
C GLY A 238 3.72 7.37 7.22
N SER A 239 4.78 8.18 7.16
CA SER A 239 6.18 7.75 7.19
C SER A 239 7.07 8.90 7.64
N ARG A 240 8.20 8.59 8.27
CA ARG A 240 9.29 9.57 8.41
C ARG A 240 9.84 9.97 7.03
N SER A 241 10.67 11.01 6.99
CA SER A 241 11.36 11.35 5.74
C SER A 241 12.45 10.32 5.46
N LEU A 242 12.44 9.76 4.24
CA LEU A 242 13.40 8.74 3.80
C LEU A 242 14.07 9.19 2.52
N GLU A 243 15.31 8.79 2.30
CA GLU A 243 16.11 9.34 1.21
C GLU A 243 15.50 9.08 -0.17
N ARG A 244 14.92 7.91 -0.34
CA ARG A 244 14.27 7.54 -1.60
C ARG A 244 12.98 8.30 -1.88
N TYR A 245 12.34 8.88 -0.85
CA TYR A 245 11.03 9.52 -1.01
C TYR A 245 11.15 10.76 -1.89
N THR A 246 10.07 11.00 -2.62
CA THR A 246 10.08 11.95 -3.73
C THR A 246 10.31 13.40 -3.27
N GLY A 247 9.77 13.81 -2.11
CA GLY A 247 9.98 15.14 -1.54
C GLY A 247 11.47 15.46 -1.35
N PRO A 248 12.23 14.68 -0.55
CA PRO A 248 13.68 14.84 -0.42
C PRO A 248 14.45 14.88 -1.75
N GLN A 249 14.07 14.05 -2.72
CA GLN A 249 14.69 14.06 -4.06
C GLN A 249 14.40 15.36 -4.83
N ILE A 250 13.15 15.85 -4.80
CA ILE A 250 12.77 17.15 -5.38
C ILE A 250 13.54 18.28 -4.71
N ARG A 251 13.63 18.30 -3.38
CA ARG A 251 14.38 19.31 -2.63
C ARG A 251 15.85 19.32 -3.03
N LYS A 252 16.48 18.16 -3.18
CA LYS A 252 17.86 18.04 -3.64
C LYS A 252 18.03 18.60 -5.06
N ILE A 253 17.12 18.30 -5.99
CA ILE A 253 17.19 18.87 -7.35
C ILE A 253 17.05 20.39 -7.30
N TYR A 254 16.12 20.91 -6.50
CA TYR A 254 15.98 22.36 -6.31
C TYR A 254 17.27 23.00 -5.76
N GLU A 255 17.88 22.41 -4.73
CA GLU A 255 19.07 22.96 -4.06
C GLU A 255 20.36 22.82 -4.87
N THR A 256 20.52 21.75 -5.64
CA THR A 256 21.80 21.39 -6.29
C THR A 256 21.78 21.53 -7.81
N GLN A 257 20.59 21.54 -8.42
CA GLN A 257 20.36 21.57 -9.87
C GLN A 257 19.19 22.51 -10.20
N ALA A 258 19.27 23.75 -9.69
CA ALA A 258 18.19 24.73 -9.77
C ALA A 258 17.68 24.96 -11.20
N ASP A 259 18.56 24.95 -12.20
CA ASP A 259 18.19 25.08 -13.61
C ASP A 259 17.20 23.99 -14.05
N ILE A 260 17.42 22.74 -13.65
CA ILE A 260 16.49 21.62 -13.94
C ILE A 260 15.14 21.90 -13.29
N TYR A 261 15.12 22.30 -12.02
CA TYR A 261 13.88 22.60 -11.32
C TYR A 261 13.12 23.79 -11.95
N HIS A 262 13.85 24.82 -12.39
CA HIS A 262 13.28 25.98 -13.05
C HIS A 262 12.76 25.68 -14.46
N GLU A 263 13.42 24.79 -15.20
CA GLU A 263 12.96 24.30 -16.52
C GLU A 263 11.85 23.24 -16.41
N THR A 264 11.59 22.72 -15.21
CA THR A 264 10.50 21.77 -14.98
C THR A 264 9.14 22.48 -14.94
N GLU A 265 8.18 22.08 -15.78
CA GLU A 265 6.79 22.53 -15.65
C GLU A 265 5.90 21.56 -14.87
N ARG A 266 6.25 20.27 -14.85
CA ARG A 266 5.50 19.19 -14.21
C ARG A 266 6.44 18.17 -13.57
N VAL A 267 6.09 17.71 -12.37
CA VAL A 267 6.73 16.55 -11.74
C VAL A 267 5.72 15.42 -11.66
N SER A 268 6.11 14.22 -12.10
CA SER A 268 5.31 13.00 -12.03
C SER A 268 6.05 11.95 -11.22
N LEU A 269 5.32 11.04 -10.56
CA LEU A 269 5.88 9.75 -10.21
C LEU A 269 5.98 8.88 -11.47
N ILE A 270 6.80 7.82 -11.47
CA ILE A 270 6.88 6.92 -12.65
C ILE A 270 5.49 6.36 -13.01
N SER A 271 4.63 6.10 -12.02
CA SER A 271 3.24 5.69 -12.21
C SER A 271 2.44 6.70 -13.03
N SER A 272 2.32 7.95 -12.56
CA SER A 272 1.58 9.01 -13.26
C SER A 272 2.26 9.47 -14.54
N PHE A 273 3.58 9.35 -14.65
CA PHE A 273 4.34 9.54 -15.89
C PHE A 273 3.90 8.56 -16.98
N MET A 274 3.91 7.26 -16.68
CA MET A 274 3.51 6.23 -17.65
C MET A 274 2.03 6.37 -18.04
N ALA A 275 1.16 6.70 -17.08
CA ALA A 275 -0.23 7.03 -17.37
C ALA A 275 -0.37 8.24 -18.31
N SER A 276 0.48 9.27 -18.12
CA SER A 276 0.49 10.47 -18.97
C SER A 276 0.87 10.16 -20.42
N LEU A 277 1.79 9.20 -20.64
CA LEU A 277 2.12 8.73 -21.99
C LEU A 277 0.90 8.11 -22.70
N LEU A 278 0.06 7.36 -21.97
CA LEU A 278 -1.14 6.72 -22.52
C LEU A 278 -2.27 7.73 -22.81
N VAL A 279 -2.48 8.69 -21.91
CA VAL A 279 -3.53 9.71 -22.05
C VAL A 279 -3.13 10.81 -23.06
N GLY A 280 -1.84 11.06 -23.25
CA GLY A 280 -1.35 12.19 -24.07
C GLY A 280 -1.57 13.54 -23.38
N ASP A 281 -1.74 13.54 -22.06
CA ASP A 281 -1.76 14.73 -21.21
C ASP A 281 -1.28 14.34 -19.80
N TYR A 282 -0.97 15.31 -18.96
CA TYR A 282 -0.55 15.06 -17.59
C TYR A 282 -1.65 14.40 -16.76
N VAL A 283 -1.34 13.23 -16.23
CA VAL A 283 -2.17 12.49 -15.29
C VAL A 283 -1.80 12.86 -13.85
N ALA A 284 -2.81 12.91 -12.99
CA ALA A 284 -2.63 13.17 -11.56
C ALA A 284 -1.92 12.01 -10.87
N ILE A 285 -1.26 12.30 -9.75
CA ILE A 285 -0.69 11.26 -8.87
C ILE A 285 -1.85 10.69 -8.03
N ASP A 286 -1.94 9.37 -7.89
CA ASP A 286 -2.99 8.76 -7.07
C ASP A 286 -2.66 8.84 -5.57
N HIS A 287 -3.68 8.78 -4.72
CA HIS A 287 -3.49 8.86 -3.27
C HIS A 287 -2.55 7.79 -2.71
N SER A 288 -2.53 6.58 -3.29
CA SER A 288 -1.73 5.49 -2.74
C SER A 288 -0.24 5.70 -3.00
N ASP A 289 0.15 6.07 -4.22
CA ASP A 289 1.56 6.30 -4.56
C ASP A 289 2.09 7.65 -4.03
N ALA A 290 1.19 8.65 -3.89
CA ALA A 290 1.51 9.94 -3.26
C ALA A 290 2.01 9.82 -1.81
N ALA A 291 1.60 8.78 -1.09
CA ALA A 291 2.07 8.54 0.28
C ALA A 291 3.58 8.21 0.33
N GLY A 292 4.17 7.76 -0.79
CA GLY A 292 5.61 7.56 -0.94
C GLY A 292 6.42 8.84 -1.21
N MET A 293 5.87 10.02 -0.92
CA MET A 293 6.50 11.31 -1.25
C MET A 293 6.90 12.17 -0.05
N THR A 294 6.35 11.94 1.15
CA THR A 294 6.45 12.88 2.30
C THR A 294 5.82 14.24 2.02
N LEU A 295 4.80 14.32 1.15
CA LEU A 295 4.16 15.59 0.73
C LEU A 295 2.65 15.63 0.96
N MET A 296 2.00 14.47 1.02
CA MET A 296 0.55 14.36 1.16
C MET A 296 0.18 14.20 2.64
N ASP A 297 -0.87 14.89 3.07
CA ASP A 297 -1.57 14.58 4.32
C ASP A 297 -2.31 13.25 4.15
N LEU A 298 -1.93 12.26 4.95
CA LEU A 298 -2.41 10.88 4.86
C LEU A 298 -3.94 10.79 5.02
N HIS A 299 -4.52 11.59 5.91
CA HIS A 299 -5.92 11.52 6.28
C HIS A 299 -6.81 12.36 5.34
N GLN A 300 -6.36 13.58 5.01
CA GLN A 300 -7.10 14.47 4.11
C GLN A 300 -6.94 14.07 2.64
N ARG A 301 -5.87 13.34 2.30
CA ARG A 301 -5.52 12.94 0.92
C ARG A 301 -5.38 14.13 -0.02
N THR A 302 -4.82 15.20 0.52
CA THR A 302 -4.45 16.42 -0.18
C THR A 302 -2.97 16.70 0.08
N TRP A 303 -2.34 17.52 -0.75
CA TRP A 303 -1.00 17.99 -0.42
C TRP A 303 -1.01 18.78 0.89
N SER A 304 -0.01 18.56 1.74
CA SER A 304 0.24 19.41 2.91
C SER A 304 0.97 20.67 2.45
N PRO A 305 0.39 21.88 2.61
CA PRO A 305 1.05 23.12 2.24
C PRO A 305 2.41 23.28 2.92
N ASP A 306 2.50 22.89 4.20
CA ASP A 306 3.74 22.98 4.96
C ASP A 306 4.81 22.02 4.41
N ALA A 307 4.42 20.79 4.06
CA ALA A 307 5.37 19.82 3.47
C ALA A 307 5.86 20.27 2.09
N LEU A 308 4.98 20.87 1.28
CA LEU A 308 5.37 21.46 0.00
C LEU A 308 6.34 22.63 0.18
N ASN A 309 6.04 23.54 1.11
CA ASN A 309 6.88 24.70 1.43
C ASN A 309 8.25 24.30 1.99
N ALA A 310 8.29 23.25 2.81
CA ALA A 310 9.53 22.66 3.32
C ALA A 310 10.36 21.95 2.24
N THR A 311 9.79 21.70 1.06
CA THR A 311 10.44 20.93 -0.02
C THR A 311 11.01 21.83 -1.10
N ALA A 312 10.16 22.61 -1.79
CA ALA A 312 10.58 23.46 -2.90
C ALA A 312 9.53 24.54 -3.23
N PRO A 313 9.93 25.71 -3.77
CA PRO A 313 9.01 26.78 -4.11
C PRO A 313 8.09 26.40 -5.29
N ARG A 314 6.81 26.79 -5.22
CA ARG A 314 5.80 26.54 -6.27
C ARG A 314 5.64 25.06 -6.64
N LEU A 315 5.88 24.17 -5.69
CA LEU A 315 5.85 22.73 -5.94
C LEU A 315 4.43 22.23 -6.26
N GLU A 316 3.40 22.79 -5.62
CA GLU A 316 2.01 22.40 -5.86
C GLU A 316 1.62 22.52 -7.35
N GLU A 317 2.02 23.61 -8.00
CA GLU A 317 1.75 23.84 -9.42
C GLU A 317 2.39 22.78 -10.33
N LYS A 318 3.58 22.31 -9.95
CA LYS A 318 4.32 21.27 -10.68
C LYS A 318 3.74 19.88 -10.44
N LEU A 319 3.16 19.61 -9.27
CA LEU A 319 2.51 18.33 -8.94
C LEU A 319 1.06 18.25 -9.42
N GLY A 320 0.35 19.38 -9.46
CA GLY A 320 -1.10 19.48 -9.69
C GLY A 320 -1.93 18.67 -8.69
N PRO A 321 -3.21 18.41 -8.99
CA PRO A 321 -4.08 17.75 -8.03
C PRO A 321 -3.72 16.27 -7.85
N LEU A 322 -4.10 15.75 -6.69
CA LEU A 322 -4.15 14.32 -6.42
C LEU A 322 -5.44 13.69 -6.95
N ALA A 323 -5.43 12.38 -7.16
CA ALA A 323 -6.58 11.63 -7.65
C ALA A 323 -6.91 10.39 -6.82
N VAL A 324 -8.19 10.04 -6.83
CA VAL A 324 -8.68 8.80 -6.25
C VAL A 324 -8.18 7.60 -7.07
N PRO A 325 -7.58 6.56 -6.45
CA PRO A 325 -6.93 5.47 -7.19
C PRO A 325 -7.80 4.69 -8.18
N HIS A 326 -9.11 4.55 -7.94
CA HIS A 326 -10.04 3.85 -8.83
C HIS A 326 -10.68 4.76 -9.89
N SER A 327 -10.31 6.05 -9.94
CA SER A 327 -10.89 6.98 -10.92
C SER A 327 -10.22 6.86 -12.29
N VAL A 328 -11.00 7.14 -13.35
CA VAL A 328 -10.49 7.21 -14.72
C VAL A 328 -9.71 8.52 -14.91
N ALA A 329 -8.44 8.39 -15.29
CA ALA A 329 -7.54 9.50 -15.57
C ALA A 329 -7.84 10.19 -16.91
N GLY A 330 -8.35 9.43 -17.89
CA GLY A 330 -8.69 9.94 -19.21
C GLY A 330 -9.02 8.81 -20.18
N LEU A 331 -9.28 9.20 -21.43
CA LEU A 331 -9.33 8.24 -22.54
C LEU A 331 -7.92 8.01 -23.08
N LEU A 332 -7.72 6.85 -23.69
CA LEU A 332 -6.49 6.53 -24.40
C LEU A 332 -6.29 7.51 -25.57
N HIS A 333 -5.07 8.02 -25.73
CA HIS A 333 -4.75 8.99 -26.79
C HIS A 333 -4.99 8.40 -28.19
N PRO A 334 -5.49 9.18 -29.18
CA PRO A 334 -5.70 8.72 -30.56
C PRO A 334 -4.47 8.08 -31.23
N TYR A 335 -3.27 8.46 -30.80
CA TYR A 335 -2.00 7.81 -31.18
C TYR A 335 -2.09 6.28 -31.14
N TYR A 336 -2.62 5.72 -30.04
CA TYR A 336 -2.70 4.27 -29.86
C TYR A 336 -3.84 3.63 -30.64
N VAL A 337 -4.92 4.38 -30.88
CA VAL A 337 -6.04 3.96 -31.74
C VAL A 337 -5.55 3.80 -33.18
N ASP A 338 -4.87 4.81 -33.71
CA ASP A 338 -4.43 4.81 -35.10
C ASP A 338 -3.29 3.83 -35.34
N ARG A 339 -2.33 3.76 -34.41
CA ARG A 339 -1.12 2.93 -34.52
C ARG A 339 -1.35 1.45 -34.20
N TYR A 340 -2.09 1.15 -33.13
CA TYR A 340 -2.25 -0.23 -32.61
C TYR A 340 -3.69 -0.74 -32.65
N LYS A 341 -4.66 0.04 -33.15
CA LYS A 341 -6.07 -0.36 -33.28
C LYS A 341 -6.76 -0.63 -31.94
N PHE A 342 -6.38 0.08 -30.89
CA PHE A 342 -7.17 0.13 -29.66
C PHE A 342 -8.56 0.73 -29.93
N SER A 343 -9.52 0.43 -29.04
CA SER A 343 -10.80 1.13 -29.03
C SER A 343 -10.61 2.61 -28.66
N SER A 344 -11.30 3.52 -29.37
CA SER A 344 -11.33 4.95 -29.02
C SER A 344 -12.08 5.23 -27.71
N SER A 345 -12.84 4.26 -27.19
CA SER A 345 -13.48 4.32 -25.88
C SER A 345 -12.63 3.75 -24.76
N CYS A 346 -11.41 3.26 -25.05
CA CYS A 346 -10.53 2.67 -24.06
C CYS A 346 -10.22 3.69 -22.94
N GLN A 347 -10.55 3.33 -21.71
CA GLN A 347 -10.33 4.18 -20.54
C GLN A 347 -8.94 3.91 -19.94
N VAL A 348 -8.27 4.94 -19.45
CA VAL A 348 -7.05 4.81 -18.64
C VAL A 348 -7.42 5.12 -17.20
N VAL A 349 -7.37 4.11 -16.33
CA VAL A 349 -7.51 4.26 -14.88
C VAL A 349 -6.18 4.72 -14.30
N HIS A 350 -6.20 5.59 -13.28
CA HIS A 350 -4.98 6.07 -12.63
C HIS A 350 -4.02 4.92 -12.30
N TRP A 351 -2.74 5.13 -12.58
CA TRP A 351 -1.69 4.20 -12.19
C TRP A 351 -1.36 4.38 -10.71
N SER A 352 -0.74 3.37 -10.11
CA SER A 352 -0.32 3.42 -8.72
C SER A 352 1.03 2.72 -8.53
N GLY A 353 1.55 2.71 -7.32
CA GLY A 353 2.79 2.04 -6.98
C GLY A 353 2.73 0.52 -7.16
N ASP A 354 3.89 -0.14 -7.24
CA ASP A 354 4.04 -1.60 -7.31
C ASP A 354 3.57 -2.35 -6.08
N ASN A 355 3.82 -1.83 -4.89
CA ASN A 355 3.30 -2.38 -3.65
C ASN A 355 1.76 -2.23 -3.56
N PRO A 356 1.18 -1.02 -3.78
CA PRO A 356 -0.26 -0.86 -3.95
C PRO A 356 -0.88 -1.82 -4.98
N CYS A 357 -0.30 -1.93 -6.17
CA CYS A 357 -0.84 -2.83 -7.19
C CYS A 357 -0.67 -4.30 -6.80
N SER A 358 0.43 -4.69 -6.16
CA SER A 358 0.60 -6.06 -5.66
C SER A 358 -0.47 -6.43 -4.64
N LEU A 359 -0.86 -5.51 -3.76
CA LEU A 359 -1.96 -5.70 -2.84
C LEU A 359 -3.29 -6.00 -3.57
N ALA A 360 -3.57 -5.26 -4.64
CA ALA A 360 -4.71 -5.52 -5.50
C ALA A 360 -4.60 -6.88 -6.20
N GLY A 361 -3.42 -7.26 -6.70
CA GLY A 361 -3.17 -8.53 -7.38
C GLY A 361 -3.22 -9.76 -6.46
N LEU A 362 -2.89 -9.56 -5.18
CA LEU A 362 -3.04 -10.54 -4.12
C LEU A 362 -4.47 -10.57 -3.54
N ILE A 363 -5.37 -9.71 -4.03
CA ILE A 363 -6.78 -9.61 -3.63
C ILE A 363 -6.90 -9.43 -2.11
N MET A 364 -6.09 -8.56 -1.52
CA MET A 364 -6.21 -8.19 -0.11
C MET A 364 -7.27 -7.11 0.02
N THR A 365 -8.48 -7.51 0.40
CA THR A 365 -9.66 -6.63 0.40
C THR A 365 -10.21 -6.36 1.79
N HIS A 366 -9.69 -7.03 2.81
CA HIS A 366 -10.25 -6.95 4.16
C HIS A 366 -9.18 -6.55 5.18
N PRO A 367 -9.50 -5.66 6.13
CA PRO A 367 -8.66 -5.42 7.29
C PRO A 367 -8.25 -6.73 7.97
N GLY A 368 -6.97 -6.89 8.26
CA GLY A 368 -6.40 -8.13 8.78
C GLY A 368 -5.97 -9.14 7.72
N ASP A 369 -6.15 -8.87 6.42
CA ASP A 369 -5.39 -9.55 5.38
C ASP A 369 -3.91 -9.13 5.46
N ILE A 370 -3.01 -10.11 5.52
CA ILE A 370 -1.56 -9.88 5.50
C ILE A 370 -0.94 -10.58 4.29
N ALA A 371 0.04 -9.95 3.66
CA ALA A 371 0.95 -10.60 2.72
C ALA A 371 2.38 -10.51 3.22
N ILE A 372 3.14 -11.59 3.07
CA ILE A 372 4.55 -11.66 3.47
C ILE A 372 5.37 -12.08 2.25
N SER A 373 6.16 -11.15 1.74
CA SER A 373 7.11 -11.40 0.67
C SER A 373 8.44 -11.84 1.27
N LEU A 374 8.84 -13.09 0.99
CA LEU A 374 10.08 -13.68 1.48
C LEU A 374 11.15 -13.64 0.37
N GLY A 375 12.04 -12.65 0.43
CA GLY A 375 13.03 -12.34 -0.61
C GLY A 375 14.38 -11.94 -0.04
N THR A 376 15.20 -11.25 -0.83
CA THR A 376 16.51 -10.72 -0.39
C THR A 376 16.37 -9.93 0.92
N GLY A 377 15.41 -9.00 0.94
CA GLY A 377 14.75 -8.52 2.16
C GLY A 377 13.32 -9.05 2.22
N ASP A 378 12.78 -9.15 3.42
CA ASP A 378 11.42 -9.59 3.65
C ASP A 378 10.49 -8.38 3.86
N THR A 379 9.28 -8.43 3.31
CA THR A 379 8.29 -7.34 3.45
C THR A 379 6.96 -7.88 3.94
N VAL A 380 6.41 -7.23 4.97
CA VAL A 380 5.07 -7.51 5.50
C VAL A 380 4.14 -6.39 5.04
N PHE A 381 3.02 -6.74 4.43
CA PHE A 381 1.95 -5.85 4.04
C PHE A 381 0.69 -6.22 4.81
N GLY A 382 -0.06 -5.24 5.29
CA GLY A 382 -1.35 -5.52 5.93
C GLY A 382 -2.37 -4.44 5.67
N VAL A 383 -3.63 -4.84 5.54
CA VAL A 383 -4.76 -3.91 5.41
C VAL A 383 -5.30 -3.55 6.79
N THR A 384 -5.54 -2.26 7.03
CA THR A 384 -6.17 -1.76 8.28
C THR A 384 -7.10 -0.59 8.01
N ASN A 385 -8.10 -0.40 8.86
CA ASN A 385 -8.94 0.80 8.87
C ASN A 385 -8.40 1.89 9.80
N ASP A 386 -7.62 1.49 10.80
CA ASP A 386 -7.05 2.37 11.82
C ASP A 386 -5.54 2.20 11.76
N PRO A 387 -4.84 2.97 10.92
CA PRO A 387 -3.40 2.86 10.79
C PRO A 387 -2.72 3.45 12.02
N TYR A 388 -1.66 2.79 12.49
CA TYR A 388 -0.75 3.32 13.49
C TYR A 388 0.61 3.54 12.81
N PRO A 389 0.86 4.71 12.20
CA PRO A 389 2.18 5.03 11.68
C PRO A 389 3.21 4.90 12.80
N GLY A 390 4.26 4.11 12.56
CA GLY A 390 5.44 4.04 13.43
C GLY A 390 6.61 4.74 12.77
N LEU A 391 7.64 5.11 13.54
CA LEU A 391 8.89 5.67 13.00
C LEU A 391 9.55 4.74 11.97
N ASP A 392 9.38 3.43 12.18
CA ASP A 392 9.89 2.37 11.34
C ASP A 392 8.70 1.60 10.77
N GLY A 393 8.23 2.02 9.60
CA GLY A 393 7.04 1.50 8.91
C GLY A 393 6.44 2.54 7.98
N HIS A 394 5.59 2.09 7.06
CA HIS A 394 4.97 2.97 6.07
C HIS A 394 3.47 2.72 6.00
N VAL A 395 2.67 3.78 6.05
CA VAL A 395 1.21 3.72 5.89
C VAL A 395 0.82 4.46 4.63
N PHE A 396 0.15 3.75 3.72
CA PHE A 396 -0.36 4.30 2.47
C PHE A 396 -1.89 4.18 2.41
N PRO A 397 -2.61 5.10 1.75
CA PRO A 397 -4.01 4.87 1.40
C PRO A 397 -4.15 3.59 0.57
N ASN A 398 -5.21 2.82 0.81
CA ASN A 398 -5.47 1.60 0.07
C ASN A 398 -5.89 1.92 -1.38
N PRO A 399 -5.23 1.33 -2.41
CA PRO A 399 -5.51 1.61 -3.81
C PRO A 399 -6.83 1.03 -4.33
N VAL A 400 -7.46 0.12 -3.58
CA VAL A 400 -8.70 -0.58 -4.00
C VAL A 400 -9.87 -0.36 -3.05
N ASP A 401 -9.64 0.26 -1.90
CA ASP A 401 -10.68 0.63 -0.94
C ASP A 401 -10.38 2.00 -0.30
N PRO A 402 -11.13 3.06 -0.68
CA PRO A 402 -10.95 4.38 -0.13
C PRO A 402 -11.18 4.49 1.38
N SER A 403 -11.74 3.49 2.06
CA SER A 403 -11.98 3.54 3.50
C SER A 403 -10.85 2.96 4.36
N SER A 404 -9.89 2.28 3.74
CA SER A 404 -8.80 1.59 4.44
C SER A 404 -7.42 2.08 4.02
N TYR A 405 -6.42 1.56 4.71
CA TYR A 405 -5.00 1.83 4.56
C TYR A 405 -4.23 0.52 4.42
N VAL A 406 -3.00 0.67 3.96
CA VAL A 406 -2.02 -0.39 3.81
C VAL A 406 -0.84 -0.01 4.67
N ALA A 407 -0.48 -0.88 5.59
CA ALA A 407 0.74 -0.73 6.34
C ALA A 407 1.82 -1.69 5.80
N MET A 408 3.03 -1.19 5.68
CA MET A 408 4.16 -1.88 5.08
C MET A 408 5.37 -1.81 6.00
N LEU A 409 5.96 -2.98 6.24
CA LEU A 409 7.14 -3.16 7.09
C LEU A 409 8.22 -3.87 6.29
N VAL A 410 9.42 -3.30 6.26
CA VAL A 410 10.55 -3.82 5.47
C VAL A 410 11.66 -4.27 6.40
N HIS A 411 12.08 -5.52 6.26
CA HIS A 411 13.22 -6.12 6.93
C HIS A 411 14.30 -6.38 5.89
N LYS A 412 15.47 -5.76 6.02
CA LYS A 412 16.58 -5.90 5.06
C LYS A 412 17.19 -7.29 5.09
N ASN A 413 17.27 -7.92 6.26
CA ASN A 413 17.94 -9.20 6.44
C ASN A 413 16.98 -10.38 6.24
N GLY A 414 16.66 -10.68 4.97
CA GLY A 414 15.75 -11.77 4.58
C GLY A 414 16.48 -13.06 4.19
N SER A 415 16.43 -13.42 2.90
CA SER A 415 16.91 -14.70 2.38
C SER A 415 18.41 -14.87 2.50
N LEU A 416 19.20 -13.80 2.33
CA LEU A 416 20.66 -13.89 2.42
C LEU A 416 21.13 -14.31 3.82
N SER A 417 20.44 -13.87 4.88
CA SER A 417 20.71 -14.35 6.24
C SER A 417 20.33 -15.81 6.42
N ARG A 418 19.21 -16.26 5.81
CA ARG A 418 18.81 -17.69 5.84
C ARG A 418 19.79 -18.58 5.07
N GLU A 419 20.25 -18.12 3.90
CA GLU A 419 21.24 -18.83 3.07
C GLU A 419 22.58 -18.96 3.79
N GLU A 420 23.02 -17.91 4.49
CA GLU A 420 24.27 -17.96 5.27
C GLU A 420 24.20 -18.99 6.41
N ILE A 421 23.08 -19.04 7.15
CA ILE A 421 22.87 -20.06 8.17
C ILE A 421 22.75 -21.46 7.56
N ARG A 422 22.11 -21.60 6.39
CA ARG A 422 22.08 -22.86 5.64
C ARG A 422 23.49 -23.31 5.26
N ASP A 423 24.32 -22.41 4.75
CA ASP A 423 25.67 -22.74 4.30
C ASP A 423 26.59 -23.13 5.47
N GLN A 424 26.44 -22.47 6.61
CA GLN A 424 27.27 -22.73 7.79
C GLN A 424 26.82 -23.97 8.59
N TYR A 425 25.51 -24.22 8.71
CA TYR A 425 24.95 -25.18 9.66
C TYR A 425 24.15 -26.32 9.02
N ALA A 426 23.91 -26.27 7.71
CA ALA A 426 23.13 -27.28 6.98
C ALA A 426 23.81 -27.71 5.66
N ASP A 427 25.14 -27.69 5.61
CA ASP A 427 25.94 -28.16 4.48
C ASP A 427 25.57 -27.49 3.13
N GLY A 428 25.02 -26.28 3.16
CA GLY A 428 24.52 -25.57 1.97
C GLY A 428 23.26 -26.16 1.33
N SER A 429 22.60 -27.13 1.98
CA SER A 429 21.39 -27.79 1.46
C SER A 429 20.13 -27.29 2.16
N TRP A 430 19.12 -26.90 1.37
CA TRP A 430 17.80 -26.57 1.89
C TRP A 430 17.06 -27.79 2.44
N GLU A 431 17.31 -28.98 1.88
CA GLU A 431 16.78 -30.24 2.39
C GLU A 431 17.29 -30.49 3.81
N ARG A 432 18.60 -30.39 4.02
CA ARG A 432 19.20 -30.55 5.35
C ARG A 432 18.74 -29.46 6.33
N PHE A 433 18.61 -28.23 5.84
CA PHE A 433 18.06 -27.12 6.63
C PHE A 433 16.64 -27.43 7.11
N ASN A 434 15.79 -27.97 6.23
CA ASN A 434 14.42 -28.35 6.58
C ASN A 434 14.37 -29.51 7.58
N GLU A 435 15.24 -30.52 7.45
CA GLU A 435 15.35 -31.61 8.43
C GLU A 435 15.71 -31.09 9.83
N LEU A 436 16.68 -30.17 9.92
CA LEU A 436 17.09 -29.54 11.19
C LEU A 436 15.95 -28.69 11.78
N LEU A 437 15.20 -27.99 10.93
CA LEU A 437 14.04 -27.19 11.34
C LEU A 437 12.88 -28.04 11.87
N ASP A 438 12.64 -29.21 11.25
CA ASP A 438 11.56 -30.14 11.61
C ASP A 438 11.89 -30.97 12.86
N THR A 439 13.17 -31.25 13.11
CA THR A 439 13.62 -32.01 14.29
C THR A 439 13.76 -31.16 15.55
N THR A 440 13.67 -29.84 15.43
CA THR A 440 13.68 -28.91 16.56
C THR A 440 12.28 -28.57 17.03
N SER A 441 12.05 -28.63 18.34
CA SER A 441 10.77 -28.24 18.93
C SER A 441 10.50 -26.75 18.77
N PRO A 442 9.22 -26.33 18.62
CA PRO A 442 8.84 -24.92 18.65
C PRO A 442 9.39 -24.17 19.87
N LEU A 443 9.63 -22.87 19.71
CA LEU A 443 10.26 -21.97 20.69
C LEU A 443 11.74 -22.27 20.95
N ASN A 444 12.32 -23.24 20.24
CA ASN A 444 13.74 -23.60 20.26
C ASN A 444 14.32 -23.83 21.68
N ASN A 445 13.50 -24.32 22.61
CA ASN A 445 13.83 -24.44 24.04
C ASN A 445 14.36 -23.13 24.66
N GLY A 446 13.79 -21.99 24.26
CA GLY A 446 14.14 -20.66 24.75
C GLY A 446 15.36 -20.06 24.08
N ARG A 447 15.87 -20.65 22.98
CA ARG A 447 17.01 -20.08 22.23
C ARG A 447 16.52 -19.12 21.16
N MET A 448 16.74 -17.82 21.39
CA MET A 448 16.37 -16.74 20.48
C MET A 448 17.61 -16.21 19.75
N GLY A 449 17.48 -15.96 18.44
CA GLY A 449 18.55 -15.41 17.61
C GLY A 449 18.14 -14.20 16.80
N PHE A 450 19.13 -13.33 16.55
CA PHE A 450 19.05 -12.12 15.74
C PHE A 450 20.24 -12.16 14.78
N TYR A 451 19.98 -12.11 13.47
CA TYR A 451 20.99 -12.41 12.45
C TYR A 451 21.03 -11.33 11.37
N TYR A 452 21.76 -10.26 11.66
CA TYR A 452 21.85 -9.09 10.79
C TYR A 452 23.19 -9.09 10.06
N LYS A 453 23.15 -9.37 8.76
CA LYS A 453 24.31 -9.30 7.85
C LYS A 453 24.57 -7.87 7.40
N GLU A 454 23.49 -7.11 7.27
CA GLU A 454 23.49 -5.69 6.98
C GLU A 454 22.74 -4.95 8.09
N TRP A 455 22.95 -3.63 8.16
CA TRP A 455 22.20 -2.78 9.08
C TRP A 455 20.70 -2.96 8.84
N GLU A 456 19.97 -3.36 9.86
CA GLU A 456 18.53 -3.63 9.75
C GLU A 456 17.75 -2.30 9.61
N SER A 457 16.59 -2.32 8.97
CA SER A 457 15.72 -1.15 8.86
C SER A 457 14.64 -1.09 9.94
N LEU A 458 14.29 -2.22 10.53
CA LEU A 458 13.14 -2.36 11.42
C LEU A 458 13.43 -3.35 12.56
N PRO A 459 13.76 -2.86 13.77
CA PRO A 459 14.29 -1.51 14.05
C PRO A 459 15.74 -1.34 13.49
N PRO A 460 16.34 -0.14 13.54
CA PRO A 460 17.66 0.13 12.94
C PRO A 460 18.83 -0.51 13.69
N LEU A 461 18.85 -1.83 13.77
CA LEU A 461 19.83 -2.62 14.53
C LEU A 461 21.16 -2.78 13.78
N PRO A 462 22.28 -2.79 14.51
CA PRO A 462 23.60 -2.92 13.91
C PRO A 462 23.81 -4.32 13.31
N VAL A 463 24.83 -4.42 12.46
CA VAL A 463 25.31 -5.69 11.90
C VAL A 463 25.83 -6.58 13.04
N GLY A 464 25.38 -7.82 13.09
CA GLY A 464 25.80 -8.76 14.13
C GLY A 464 24.87 -9.93 14.32
N TYR A 465 25.41 -10.99 14.90
CA TYR A 465 24.65 -12.18 15.32
C TYR A 465 24.54 -12.18 16.83
N HIS A 466 23.32 -12.02 17.34
CA HIS A 466 23.03 -11.96 18.77
C HIS A 466 22.18 -13.18 19.15
N ARG A 467 22.60 -13.89 20.20
CA ARG A 467 22.01 -15.17 20.60
C ARG A 467 21.76 -15.17 22.08
N TYR A 468 20.55 -15.54 22.47
CA TYR A 468 20.10 -15.52 23.86
C TYR A 468 19.48 -16.86 24.22
N ILE A 469 19.84 -17.39 25.39
CA ILE A 469 19.10 -18.47 26.04
C ILE A 469 18.20 -17.83 27.09
N LEU A 470 16.89 -17.90 26.89
CA LEU A 470 15.89 -17.35 27.79
C LEU A 470 15.68 -18.28 28.99
N GLY A 471 15.57 -17.68 30.18
CA GLY A 471 15.19 -18.43 31.38
C GLY A 471 13.67 -18.59 31.50
N GLN A 472 13.23 -19.59 32.26
CA GLN A 472 11.81 -19.82 32.54
C GLN A 472 11.18 -18.64 33.29
N GLY A 473 10.03 -18.19 32.79
CA GLY A 473 9.22 -17.15 33.40
C GLY A 473 8.43 -17.66 34.61
N SER A 474 7.94 -16.74 35.44
CA SER A 474 7.06 -17.08 36.58
C SER A 474 5.58 -17.15 36.17
N ARG A 475 5.20 -16.43 35.11
CA ARG A 475 3.83 -16.33 34.57
C ARG A 475 3.73 -16.61 33.06
N THR A 476 4.86 -16.61 32.38
CA THR A 476 5.03 -16.80 30.93
C THR A 476 6.01 -17.96 30.70
N ALA A 477 6.03 -18.52 29.49
CA ALA A 477 6.95 -19.61 29.17
C ALA A 477 8.42 -19.20 29.35
N TYR A 478 8.76 -17.94 29.04
CA TYR A 478 10.11 -17.40 29.14
C TYR A 478 10.14 -15.99 29.73
N SER A 479 11.31 -15.54 30.19
CA SER A 479 11.53 -14.19 30.72
C SER A 479 12.85 -13.59 30.27
N VAL A 480 12.82 -12.33 29.82
CA VAL A 480 14.02 -11.58 29.41
C VAL A 480 14.99 -11.33 30.58
N GLN A 481 14.49 -11.19 31.82
CA GLN A 481 15.31 -10.88 33.00
C GLN A 481 16.33 -11.99 33.31
N LYS A 482 16.07 -13.20 32.82
CA LYS A 482 16.94 -14.36 32.96
C LYS A 482 17.61 -14.73 31.64
N ALA A 483 17.55 -13.88 30.62
CA ALA A 483 18.17 -14.12 29.34
C ALA A 483 19.70 -14.06 29.47
N LYS A 484 20.38 -15.04 28.89
CA LYS A 484 21.84 -15.09 28.84
C LYS A 484 22.32 -15.03 27.40
N LYS A 485 23.12 -14.02 27.07
CA LYS A 485 23.80 -13.91 25.78
C LYS A 485 24.84 -15.03 25.65
N VAL A 486 24.86 -15.72 24.51
CA VAL A 486 25.79 -16.83 24.23
C VAL A 486 26.45 -16.65 22.87
N PRO A 487 27.65 -17.20 22.63
CA PRO A 487 28.36 -16.99 21.37
C PRO A 487 27.79 -17.81 20.20
N HIS A 488 27.31 -19.03 20.46
CA HIS A 488 26.80 -19.96 19.44
C HIS A 488 25.75 -20.91 20.03
N PHE A 489 24.91 -21.48 19.16
CA PHE A 489 24.07 -22.64 19.44
C PHE A 489 24.58 -23.87 18.69
N ASP A 490 23.93 -25.02 18.93
CA ASP A 490 24.09 -26.18 18.04
C ASP A 490 23.43 -25.91 16.67
N ALA A 491 23.81 -26.69 15.65
CA ALA A 491 23.39 -26.46 14.27
C ALA A 491 21.87 -26.43 14.08
N ALA A 492 21.14 -27.33 14.77
CA ALA A 492 19.69 -27.40 14.66
C ALA A 492 19.04 -26.15 15.30
N ALA A 493 19.55 -25.73 16.44
CA ALA A 493 19.11 -24.53 17.13
C ALA A 493 19.43 -23.23 16.35
N GLU A 494 20.55 -23.13 15.64
CA GLU A 494 20.85 -21.99 14.76
C GLU A 494 19.84 -21.89 13.61
N VAL A 495 19.56 -23.02 12.95
CA VAL A 495 18.59 -23.11 11.85
C VAL A 495 17.19 -22.71 12.30
N ARG A 496 16.73 -23.15 13.48
CA ARG A 496 15.44 -22.70 14.01
C ARG A 496 15.47 -21.23 14.43
N ALA A 497 16.54 -20.78 15.09
CA ALA A 497 16.65 -19.43 15.60
C ALA A 497 16.59 -18.36 14.51
N ILE A 498 17.18 -18.58 13.33
CA ILE A 498 17.08 -17.62 12.21
C ILE A 498 15.63 -17.50 11.73
N VAL A 499 14.92 -18.61 11.55
CA VAL A 499 13.55 -18.60 11.00
C VAL A 499 12.54 -18.10 12.02
N GLU A 500 12.55 -18.63 13.25
CA GLU A 500 11.68 -18.16 14.33
C GLU A 500 11.95 -16.69 14.64
N GLY A 501 13.22 -16.28 14.71
CA GLY A 501 13.59 -14.90 14.98
C GLY A 501 13.01 -13.94 13.96
N GLN A 502 13.13 -14.25 12.66
CA GLN A 502 12.54 -13.44 11.59
C GLN A 502 11.02 -13.35 11.69
N PHE A 503 10.32 -14.46 11.86
CA PHE A 503 8.84 -14.44 11.91
C PHE A 503 8.29 -13.82 13.20
N VAL A 504 8.97 -14.00 14.33
CA VAL A 504 8.60 -13.36 15.60
C VAL A 504 8.79 -11.86 15.51
N ALA A 505 9.88 -11.38 14.88
CA ALA A 505 10.07 -9.95 14.60
C ALA A 505 8.96 -9.39 13.71
N MET A 506 8.66 -10.06 12.59
CA MET A 506 7.58 -9.66 11.68
C MET A 506 6.23 -9.56 12.41
N ARG A 507 5.91 -10.53 13.27
CA ARG A 507 4.69 -10.51 14.10
C ARG A 507 4.70 -9.33 15.05
N ALA A 508 5.75 -9.18 15.86
CA ALA A 508 5.86 -8.12 16.86
C ALA A 508 5.70 -6.73 16.23
N HIS A 509 6.33 -6.53 15.07
CA HIS A 509 6.28 -5.27 14.36
C HIS A 509 4.92 -5.03 13.69
N ALA A 510 4.27 -6.06 13.15
CA ALA A 510 2.91 -5.96 12.61
C ALA A 510 1.90 -5.57 13.69
N GLU A 511 1.99 -6.20 14.88
CA GLU A 511 1.13 -5.85 16.02
C GLU A 511 1.33 -4.38 16.45
N ARG A 512 2.58 -3.90 16.47
CA ARG A 512 2.93 -2.52 16.85
C ARG A 512 2.31 -1.45 15.94
N ILE A 513 2.12 -1.74 14.64
CA ILE A 513 1.47 -0.83 13.68
C ILE A 513 -0.04 -1.08 13.55
N GLY A 514 -0.63 -1.81 14.50
CA GLY A 514 -2.08 -2.03 14.60
C GLY A 514 -2.64 -3.12 13.70
N MET A 515 -1.80 -4.02 13.16
CA MET A 515 -2.32 -5.20 12.47
C MET A 515 -2.89 -6.20 13.47
N PRO A 516 -4.05 -6.83 13.18
CA PRO A 516 -4.59 -7.86 14.05
C PRO A 516 -3.68 -9.08 14.08
N CYS A 517 -3.48 -9.64 15.27
CA CYS A 517 -2.84 -10.92 15.47
C CYS A 517 -3.74 -11.82 16.36
N PRO A 518 -4.24 -12.95 15.86
CA PRO A 518 -3.98 -13.50 14.53
C PRO A 518 -4.64 -12.68 13.42
N PRO A 519 -4.02 -12.59 12.22
CA PRO A 519 -4.65 -12.02 11.05
C PRO A 519 -5.77 -12.93 10.50
N ASN A 520 -6.58 -12.42 9.56
CA ASN A 520 -7.62 -13.21 8.90
C ASN A 520 -7.04 -14.29 7.98
N ARG A 521 -5.93 -13.97 7.31
CA ARG A 521 -5.16 -14.86 6.44
C ARG A 521 -3.78 -14.26 6.15
N ILE A 522 -2.84 -15.12 5.79
CA ILE A 522 -1.52 -14.71 5.31
C ILE A 522 -1.33 -15.20 3.88
N ILE A 523 -0.88 -14.31 2.99
CA ILE A 523 -0.48 -14.66 1.62
C ILE A 523 1.04 -14.54 1.50
N ALA A 524 1.72 -15.68 1.45
CA ALA A 524 3.16 -15.73 1.26
C ALA A 524 3.56 -15.66 -0.22
N THR A 525 4.55 -14.82 -0.52
CA THR A 525 5.14 -14.67 -1.86
C THR A 525 6.68 -14.62 -1.78
N GLY A 526 7.35 -14.47 -2.91
CA GLY A 526 8.82 -14.47 -3.00
C GLY A 526 9.45 -15.87 -3.04
N GLY A 527 10.78 -15.95 -3.08
CA GLY A 527 11.50 -17.22 -3.17
C GLY A 527 11.24 -18.14 -1.97
N GLY A 528 11.13 -17.55 -0.76
CA GLY A 528 10.90 -18.30 0.47
C GLY A 528 9.51 -18.95 0.56
N SER A 529 8.52 -18.47 -0.20
CA SER A 529 7.16 -19.05 -0.17
C SER A 529 7.06 -20.44 -0.80
N ARG A 530 8.11 -20.89 -1.49
CA ARG A 530 8.20 -22.26 -2.03
C ARG A 530 8.55 -23.30 -0.96
N ASN A 531 9.09 -22.86 0.18
CA ASN A 531 9.50 -23.76 1.25
C ASN A 531 8.37 -23.95 2.26
N LYS A 532 7.69 -25.10 2.20
CA LYS A 532 6.56 -25.43 3.08
C LYS A 532 6.93 -25.48 4.57
N HIS A 533 8.19 -25.82 4.91
CA HIS A 533 8.66 -25.89 6.29
C HIS A 533 8.71 -24.49 6.92
N LEU A 534 9.21 -23.51 6.16
CA LEU A 534 9.15 -22.10 6.55
C LEU A 534 7.70 -21.63 6.73
N LEU A 535 6.82 -21.94 5.77
CA LEU A 535 5.42 -21.52 5.85
C LEU A 535 4.65 -22.15 7.02
N THR A 536 5.00 -23.37 7.41
CA THR A 536 4.40 -24.04 8.57
C THR A 536 4.78 -23.36 9.88
N LEU A 537 6.04 -22.93 10.00
CA LEU A 537 6.48 -22.15 11.13
C LEU A 537 5.84 -20.75 11.14
N LEU A 538 5.76 -20.09 9.98
CA LEU A 538 5.07 -18.81 9.83
C LEU A 538 3.61 -18.88 10.30
N ALA A 539 2.88 -19.91 9.86
CA ALA A 539 1.50 -20.16 10.25
C ALA A 539 1.34 -20.35 11.77
N SER A 540 2.31 -21.00 12.40
CA SER A 540 2.33 -21.21 13.86
C SER A 540 2.63 -19.92 14.62
N VAL A 541 3.60 -19.13 14.16
CA VAL A 541 3.99 -17.86 14.78
C VAL A 541 2.83 -16.87 14.75
N PHE A 542 2.17 -16.71 13.61
CA PHE A 542 1.03 -15.78 13.47
C PHE A 542 -0.31 -16.36 13.91
N GLY A 543 -0.41 -17.66 14.19
CA GLY A 543 -1.68 -18.31 14.53
C GLY A 543 -2.70 -18.28 13.39
N CYS A 544 -2.24 -18.27 12.13
CA CYS A 544 -3.08 -18.04 10.96
C CYS A 544 -2.72 -18.96 9.78
N ASP A 545 -3.72 -19.30 8.97
CA ASP A 545 -3.53 -20.08 7.76
C ASP A 545 -2.73 -19.29 6.71
N VAL A 546 -1.75 -19.97 6.09
CA VAL A 546 -0.86 -19.39 5.09
C VAL A 546 -1.17 -19.95 3.71
N TYR A 547 -1.43 -19.03 2.81
CA TYR A 547 -1.73 -19.26 1.41
C TYR A 547 -0.57 -18.80 0.53
N THR A 548 -0.44 -19.35 -0.68
CA THR A 548 0.44 -18.80 -1.72
C THR A 548 -0.38 -18.48 -2.96
N ALA A 549 -0.07 -17.36 -3.62
CA ALA A 549 -0.67 -17.00 -4.90
C ALA A 549 0.00 -17.76 -6.05
N HIS A 550 -0.80 -18.22 -7.02
CA HIS A 550 -0.29 -18.92 -8.21
C HIS A 550 0.35 -18.00 -9.27
N CYS A 551 0.12 -16.68 -9.19
CA CYS A 551 0.69 -15.72 -10.14
C CYS A 551 1.98 -15.10 -9.56
N PRO A 552 3.15 -15.28 -10.20
CA PRO A 552 4.41 -14.72 -9.71
C PRO A 552 4.49 -13.19 -9.85
N ASP A 553 3.73 -12.58 -10.77
CA ASP A 553 3.76 -11.14 -11.04
C ASP A 553 2.49 -10.43 -10.51
N SER A 554 2.43 -10.21 -9.20
CA SER A 554 1.27 -9.60 -8.51
C SER A 554 1.00 -8.16 -8.96
N ALA A 555 2.04 -7.36 -9.22
CA ALA A 555 1.91 -5.95 -9.58
C ALA A 555 1.15 -5.73 -10.91
N PRO A 556 1.57 -6.31 -12.06
CA PRO A 556 0.85 -6.11 -13.32
C PRO A 556 -0.53 -6.80 -13.31
N LEU A 557 -0.69 -7.93 -12.61
CA LEU A 557 -2.01 -8.54 -12.42
C LEU A 557 -2.95 -7.61 -11.63
N GLY A 558 -2.47 -7.03 -10.54
CA GLY A 558 -3.23 -6.08 -9.74
C GLY A 558 -3.56 -4.80 -10.50
N ALA A 559 -2.67 -4.33 -11.37
CA ALA A 559 -2.98 -3.25 -12.30
C ALA A 559 -4.12 -3.64 -13.26
N ALA A 560 -4.12 -4.84 -13.84
CA ALA A 560 -5.19 -5.29 -14.73
C ALA A 560 -6.54 -5.38 -14.00
N ILE A 561 -6.52 -5.85 -12.75
CA ILE A 561 -7.70 -5.89 -11.87
C ILE A 561 -8.19 -4.47 -11.54
N ARG A 562 -7.28 -3.54 -11.26
CA ARG A 562 -7.61 -2.12 -11.03
C ARG A 562 -8.17 -1.45 -12.29
N ALA A 563 -7.73 -1.85 -13.48
CA ALA A 563 -8.32 -1.38 -14.73
C ALA A 563 -9.80 -1.80 -14.84
N ALA A 564 -10.10 -3.07 -14.55
CA ALA A 564 -11.48 -3.56 -14.49
C ALA A 564 -12.29 -2.83 -13.40
N HIS A 565 -11.71 -2.64 -12.22
CA HIS A 565 -12.35 -1.98 -11.10
C HIS A 565 -12.67 -0.51 -11.34
N GLY A 566 -11.71 0.25 -11.85
CA GLY A 566 -11.91 1.66 -12.16
C GLY A 566 -12.91 1.87 -13.28
N TRP A 567 -12.91 1.00 -14.30
CA TRP A 567 -13.93 1.01 -15.36
C TRP A 567 -15.34 0.79 -14.76
N ILE A 568 -15.52 -0.24 -13.92
CA ILE A 568 -16.81 -0.51 -13.28
C ILE A 568 -17.25 0.67 -12.41
N CYS A 569 -16.35 1.22 -11.58
CA CYS A 569 -16.68 2.38 -10.74
C CYS A 569 -17.12 3.58 -11.58
N LYS A 570 -16.50 3.79 -12.75
CA LYS A 570 -16.87 4.85 -13.68
C LYS A 570 -18.27 4.62 -14.28
N GLU A 571 -18.56 3.41 -14.74
CA GLU A 571 -19.86 3.07 -15.33
C GLU A 571 -21.02 3.11 -14.32
N THR A 572 -20.74 2.84 -13.04
CA THR A 572 -21.73 2.92 -11.96
C THR A 572 -21.82 4.30 -11.29
N ASP A 573 -21.04 5.28 -11.76
CA ASP A 573 -20.92 6.64 -11.19
C ASP A 573 -20.65 6.63 -9.66
N GLY A 574 -19.74 5.75 -9.22
CA GLY A 574 -19.42 5.62 -7.80
C GLY A 574 -18.51 4.45 -7.47
N PHE A 575 -17.95 4.47 -6.26
CA PHE A 575 -17.12 3.38 -5.77
C PHE A 575 -17.92 2.09 -5.61
N VAL A 576 -17.40 1.01 -6.17
CA VAL A 576 -17.88 -0.37 -5.96
C VAL A 576 -16.79 -1.14 -5.21
N PRO A 577 -17.11 -1.91 -4.15
CA PRO A 577 -16.11 -2.74 -3.49
C PRO A 577 -15.46 -3.72 -4.46
N LEU A 578 -14.13 -3.89 -4.38
CA LEU A 578 -13.41 -4.82 -5.25
C LEU A 578 -13.98 -6.24 -5.18
N ALA A 579 -14.48 -6.65 -3.99
CA ALA A 579 -15.14 -7.93 -3.79
C ALA A 579 -16.30 -8.22 -4.76
N SER A 580 -17.06 -7.20 -5.18
CA SER A 580 -18.16 -7.35 -6.14
C SER A 580 -17.69 -7.71 -7.55
N ILE A 581 -16.42 -7.44 -7.86
CA ILE A 581 -15.80 -7.81 -9.15
C ILE A 581 -15.32 -9.26 -9.08
N LEU A 582 -14.86 -9.69 -7.90
CA LEU A 582 -14.45 -11.08 -7.67
C LEU A 582 -15.63 -12.06 -7.75
N GLU A 583 -16.87 -11.62 -7.57
CA GLU A 583 -18.06 -12.46 -7.82
C GLU A 583 -18.14 -12.97 -9.27
N ARG A 584 -17.47 -12.27 -10.21
CA ARG A 584 -17.35 -12.68 -11.62
C ARG A 584 -16.21 -13.66 -11.87
N ALA A 585 -15.34 -13.87 -10.89
CA ALA A 585 -14.20 -14.74 -11.01
C ALA A 585 -14.67 -16.17 -11.26
N SER A 586 -14.27 -16.72 -12.41
CA SER A 586 -14.47 -18.15 -12.65
C SER A 586 -13.58 -18.97 -11.72
N HIS A 587 -13.84 -20.27 -11.59
CA HIS A 587 -12.89 -21.16 -10.93
C HIS A 587 -11.48 -21.03 -11.55
N ALA A 588 -11.32 -20.69 -12.83
CA ALA A 588 -10.03 -20.56 -13.52
C ALA A 588 -9.40 -19.14 -13.42
N SER A 589 -9.81 -18.32 -12.46
CA SER A 589 -9.26 -16.95 -12.27
C SER A 589 -7.73 -16.94 -12.11
N ALA A 590 -7.10 -15.87 -12.56
CA ALA A 590 -5.64 -15.66 -12.47
C ALA A 590 -5.14 -15.54 -11.02
N PHE A 591 -6.03 -15.22 -10.08
CA PHE A 591 -5.77 -15.19 -8.66
C PHE A 591 -6.37 -16.44 -8.01
N ARG A 592 -5.53 -17.45 -7.80
CA ARG A 592 -5.84 -18.58 -6.93
C ARG A 592 -4.89 -18.60 -5.75
N TRP A 593 -5.47 -18.80 -4.58
CA TRP A 593 -4.75 -19.11 -3.36
C TRP A 593 -4.79 -20.61 -3.14
N THR A 594 -3.63 -21.19 -2.88
CA THR A 594 -3.55 -22.54 -2.35
C THR A 594 -3.16 -22.45 -0.89
N LEU A 595 -3.90 -23.16 -0.03
CA LEU A 595 -3.55 -23.31 1.39
C LEU A 595 -2.31 -24.20 1.48
N LEU A 596 -1.19 -23.66 1.96
CA LEU A 596 0.09 -24.36 2.04
C LEU A 596 0.41 -24.82 3.47
N ALA A 597 0.02 -24.02 4.46
CA ALA A 597 0.19 -24.34 5.87
C ALA A 597 -1.04 -23.91 6.67
N LYS A 598 -1.44 -24.77 7.60
CA LYS A 598 -2.52 -24.48 8.55
C LYS A 598 -1.95 -23.84 9.80
N LYS A 599 -2.76 -23.02 10.48
CA LYS A 599 -2.39 -22.48 11.78
C LYS A 599 -2.02 -23.60 12.78
N GLY A 600 -1.09 -23.27 13.67
CA GLY A 600 -0.72 -24.10 14.82
C GLY A 600 -1.83 -24.15 15.89
N SER A 601 -1.52 -24.72 17.06
CA SER A 601 -2.45 -24.68 18.19
C SER A 601 -2.54 -23.25 18.76
N ASP A 602 -3.66 -22.94 19.40
CA ASP A 602 -3.87 -21.60 19.98
C ASP A 602 -2.89 -21.36 21.15
N GLU A 603 -2.52 -22.41 21.90
CA GLU A 603 -1.50 -22.31 22.96
C GLU A 603 -0.13 -21.94 22.40
N LEU A 604 0.26 -22.54 21.26
CA LEU A 604 1.54 -22.23 20.63
C LEU A 604 1.55 -20.79 20.07
N HIS A 605 0.42 -20.35 19.53
CA HIS A 605 0.26 -18.96 19.09
C HIS A 605 0.40 -17.97 20.25
N GLU A 606 -0.20 -18.24 21.42
CA GLU A 606 -0.02 -17.42 22.62
C GLU A 606 1.45 -17.36 23.06
N GLN A 607 2.14 -18.51 23.08
CA GLN A 607 3.56 -18.58 23.43
C GLN A 607 4.45 -17.76 22.48
N TYR A 608 4.17 -17.75 21.17
CA TYR A 608 4.88 -16.87 20.24
C TYR A 608 4.55 -15.39 20.46
N GLY A 609 3.38 -15.06 21.00
CA GLY A 609 3.03 -13.70 21.39
C GLY A 609 3.88 -13.22 22.57
N GLU A 610 4.07 -14.08 23.58
CA GLU A 610 5.00 -13.80 24.68
C GLU A 610 6.44 -13.64 24.16
N LEU A 611 6.85 -14.49 23.21
CA LEU A 611 8.18 -14.43 22.61
C LEU A 611 8.38 -13.14 21.79
N ALA A 612 7.34 -12.64 21.12
CA ALA A 612 7.32 -11.37 20.41
C ALA A 612 7.51 -10.18 21.35
N ALA A 613 6.88 -10.19 22.53
CA ALA A 613 7.12 -9.16 23.55
C ALA A 613 8.58 -9.16 24.04
N ILE A 614 9.11 -10.35 24.38
CA ILE A 614 10.51 -10.52 24.82
C ILE A 614 11.49 -10.07 23.74
N ARG A 615 11.21 -10.40 22.47
CA ARG A 615 12.00 -9.98 21.31
C ARG A 615 12.16 -8.47 21.29
N VAL A 616 11.06 -7.71 21.38
CA VAL A 616 11.07 -6.23 21.35
C VAL A 616 11.90 -5.65 22.50
N GLU A 617 11.81 -6.24 23.70
CA GLU A 617 12.63 -5.80 24.84
C GLU A 617 14.13 -5.99 24.58
N ILE A 618 14.54 -7.11 23.96
CA ILE A 618 15.94 -7.35 23.59
C ILE A 618 16.38 -6.41 22.46
N GLU A 619 15.52 -6.13 21.48
CA GLU A 619 15.84 -5.17 20.41
C GLU A 619 16.09 -3.78 20.97
N GLN A 620 15.31 -3.35 21.96
CA GLN A 620 15.57 -2.09 22.65
C GLN A 620 16.92 -2.10 23.37
N GLN A 621 17.25 -3.18 24.10
CA GLN A 621 18.56 -3.32 24.75
C GLN A 621 19.72 -3.27 23.74
N LEU A 622 19.56 -3.88 22.56
CA LEU A 622 20.57 -3.83 21.50
C LEU A 622 20.75 -2.43 20.91
N LEU A 623 19.67 -1.65 20.79
CA LEU A 623 19.75 -0.24 20.38
C LEU A 623 20.45 0.61 21.45
N ASP A 624 20.11 0.39 22.73
CA ASP A 624 20.71 1.09 23.86
C ASP A 624 22.22 0.77 23.98
N GLU A 625 22.62 -0.49 23.75
CA GLU A 625 24.03 -0.92 23.76
C GLU A 625 24.85 -0.25 22.65
N GLU A 626 24.30 -0.11 21.45
CA GLU A 626 25.03 0.41 20.28
C GLU A 626 25.15 1.93 20.30
N ASN A 627 24.07 2.64 20.64
CA ASN A 627 24.07 4.10 20.71
C ASN A 627 23.00 4.62 21.70
N PRO A 628 23.36 4.76 23.00
CA PRO A 628 22.41 5.18 24.05
C PRO A 628 21.70 6.49 23.72
N TYR A 629 22.41 7.47 23.14
CA TYR A 629 21.86 8.77 22.80
C TYR A 629 20.82 8.70 21.67
N GLN A 630 21.06 7.87 20.65
CA GLN A 630 20.08 7.65 19.59
C GLN A 630 18.88 6.85 20.09
N ALA A 631 19.09 5.92 21.01
CA ALA A 631 18.02 5.13 21.58
C ALA A 631 17.09 5.98 22.47
N GLU A 632 17.64 6.82 23.34
CA GLU A 632 16.87 7.80 24.14
C GLU A 632 16.07 8.75 23.23
N ALA A 633 16.71 9.35 22.23
CA ALA A 633 16.03 10.23 21.28
C ALA A 633 14.91 9.50 20.49
N ARG A 634 15.09 8.21 20.18
CA ARG A 634 14.07 7.39 19.51
C ARG A 634 12.88 7.14 20.42
N VAL A 635 13.08 6.86 21.71
CA VAL A 635 11.99 6.69 22.68
C VAL A 635 11.18 7.98 22.81
N GLU A 636 11.83 9.15 22.88
CA GLU A 636 11.15 10.44 22.91
C GLU A 636 10.31 10.67 21.65
N LEU A 637 10.85 10.37 20.47
CA LEU A 637 10.13 10.49 19.20
C LEU A 637 8.94 9.53 19.12
N GLU A 638 9.08 8.29 19.60
CA GLU A 638 7.96 7.32 19.63
C GLU A 638 6.86 7.78 20.59
N GLN A 639 7.20 8.40 21.72
CA GLN A 639 6.23 8.99 22.64
C GLN A 639 5.52 10.20 22.02
N GLN A 640 6.26 11.11 21.39
CA GLN A 640 5.68 12.26 20.67
C GLN A 640 4.72 11.80 19.57
N LEU A 641 5.11 10.79 18.79
CA LEU A 641 4.28 10.21 17.75
C LEU A 641 2.99 9.61 18.32
N LEU A 642 3.07 8.92 19.44
CA LEU A 642 1.89 8.37 20.11
C LEU A 642 0.93 9.48 20.57
N GLU A 643 1.46 10.59 21.08
CA GLU A 643 0.67 11.76 21.50
C GLU A 643 -0.03 12.45 20.32
N GLU A 644 0.64 12.52 19.15
CA GLU A 644 0.08 13.11 17.94
C GLU A 644 -1.00 12.24 17.29
N VAL A 645 -0.74 10.94 17.11
CA VAL A 645 -1.64 10.05 16.37
C VAL A 645 -2.77 9.55 17.27
N HIS A 646 -2.50 9.26 18.56
CA HIS A 646 -3.48 8.69 19.49
C HIS A 646 -3.46 9.37 20.86
N PRO A 647 -3.89 10.65 20.95
CA PRO A 647 -3.85 11.42 22.19
C PRO A 647 -4.66 10.79 23.34
N GLN A 648 -5.66 9.96 23.04
CA GLN A 648 -6.42 9.22 24.06
C GLN A 648 -5.65 8.01 24.61
N GLN A 649 -4.92 7.28 23.77
CA GLN A 649 -4.07 6.17 24.22
C GLN A 649 -2.82 6.68 24.94
N ALA A 650 -2.24 7.78 24.49
CA ALA A 650 -1.16 8.46 25.20
C ALA A 650 -1.58 8.84 26.63
N LYS A 651 -2.78 9.42 26.80
CA LYS A 651 -3.38 9.72 28.12
C LYS A 651 -3.63 8.48 28.98
N ALA A 652 -3.96 7.33 28.38
CA ALA A 652 -4.17 6.08 29.10
C ALA A 652 -2.84 5.44 29.56
N ARG A 653 -1.76 5.58 28.77
CA ARG A 653 -0.41 5.15 29.15
C ARG A 653 0.21 6.08 30.20
N ALA A 654 -0.09 7.38 30.13
CA ALA A 654 0.26 8.36 31.14
C ALA A 654 -0.69 8.32 32.36
N GLY A 655 -1.06 7.12 32.84
CA GLY A 655 -1.94 6.92 34.00
C GLY A 655 -1.60 7.86 35.17
N PRO A 656 -2.56 8.13 36.09
CA PRO A 656 -2.45 9.24 37.03
C PRO A 656 -1.07 9.19 37.69
N MET A 657 -0.24 10.21 37.46
CA MET A 657 0.94 10.41 38.30
C MET A 657 0.43 10.40 39.73
N GLU A 658 0.77 9.37 40.49
CA GLU A 658 0.64 9.42 41.93
C GLU A 658 1.51 10.59 42.39
N GLU A 659 0.87 11.74 42.63
CA GLU A 659 1.35 12.75 43.57
C GLU A 659 1.46 12.05 44.93
N GLY A 660 2.52 11.27 45.13
CA GLY A 660 2.50 10.25 46.17
C GLY A 660 3.83 9.61 46.54
N ILE A 661 4.97 9.94 45.93
CA ILE A 661 6.29 9.66 46.53
C ILE A 661 7.26 10.79 46.15
N LEU A 662 7.11 11.96 46.77
CA LEU A 662 8.15 13.00 46.80
C LEU A 662 8.09 13.84 48.10
N VAL A 663 7.67 13.19 49.19
CA VAL A 663 7.81 13.72 50.55
C VAL A 663 8.32 12.57 51.43
N ASP A 664 9.62 12.27 51.32
CA ASP A 664 10.39 11.61 52.40
C ASP A 664 11.90 11.49 52.14
N ALA A 665 12.43 11.98 51.00
CA ALA A 665 13.86 11.93 50.72
C ALA A 665 14.66 13.21 51.09
N TYR A 666 14.05 14.20 51.77
CA TYR A 666 14.72 15.48 52.11
C TYR A 666 14.68 15.87 53.59
N SER A 667 14.51 14.91 54.53
CA SER A 667 14.54 15.19 55.98
C SER A 667 15.57 14.39 56.79
N GLN A 668 16.48 13.63 56.16
CA GLN A 668 17.52 12.87 56.89
C GLN A 668 18.98 13.20 56.52
N ALA A 669 19.25 14.24 55.74
CA ALA A 669 20.63 14.62 55.36
C ALA A 669 21.10 15.97 55.92
N ALA A 670 20.55 16.44 57.04
CA ALA A 670 20.95 17.73 57.64
C ALA A 670 20.88 17.75 59.18
N VAL A 671 21.44 16.75 59.87
CA VAL A 671 21.99 16.88 61.24
C VAL A 671 23.12 15.86 61.42
N GLN A 672 24.28 16.15 60.84
CA GLN A 672 25.58 15.66 61.29
C GLN A 672 26.66 16.52 60.62
N ASP A 673 26.76 17.76 61.10
CA ASP A 673 28.00 18.51 61.38
C ASP A 673 27.66 19.82 62.10
#